data_AF-A0AAU6FP96-F1
#
_entry.id   AF-A0AAU6FP96-F1
#
_cell.length_a   1.000
_cell.length_b   1.000
_cell.length_c   1.000
_cell.angle_alpha   90.00
_cell.angle_beta   90.00
_cell.angle_gamma   90.00
#
_symmetry.space_group_name_H-M   'P 1'
#
loop_
_entity.id
_entity.type
_entity.pdbx_description
1 polymer ?
#
loop_
_entity_poly.entity_id
_entity_poly.type
_entity_poly.pdbx_seq_one_letter_code
_entity_poly.pdbx_strand_id
1 'polypeptide(L)'
;MSGRGRANATLSGLLTRIPGRSGRIWEPHTVQLRPGHLRSSGAAAVRATRLVKDEDADAYGALRVFPNRRQRGRAAALLAAGNPVMPALLDIVDHPGLPPALVTAWSPGASSTPLHALRERDDLDTMLAAGHRWSPAGALHTLVPLGRALDDMARAGFTPLELSPDHLVLNSGSLAFVGLGRHGYIPSEGRMPGPQGMSLPSALLLGEDLPPAGGSHDTAVRWREVQVRALTRLAGWMACGLPPAAWGPVHGPADLGGYLEAAGFQRVPALRPGQLADTLARAAGQEEEARALRDFAEAEALLVYDDAAQGSGGGRLDINPEVLRLGLLHDHGAKVIALAAFEQRRLGTRTATLLSGAGWVLLSPKDFAAQVCRAASAAPRARLVVAGRLDPEDQRRIEAVRGGRAERVNPDDLSGAVPRIAGRPADQLPYLTDRDMDAYSADLLGGVGGQAMRRRTFAAGWTLALGGAADQLQSRQRGKLLDQMTDCFGTNTELLVAVRARQNAPGMRKQNRLLDEARMRRLVAALSGVPGSVFRDCLMSALLGPAAEDLYDESARRLLPVATRLAAVFDPDRPVGTEDLPMEDALRERAGIRRVGLYGRLCTAVTGVDPARLAAAVASMDDTLVGALCEIPAPSLQFLAGRLEDPELFELLRPLLQGDDLDLLTRYTPQMWRTLLDGLRQPEHLGSLGLGWVQIAVQDTAGDVDARVLLRIAADAGVPRPDAVRALLGTGPEHWPTVCAHPVLAARWLAEQGDLDLAEIVAAFPDPEAALAEIGTDGLRHAHELGLDQQAMSVLGGYARALAHPLDEVLVAFQERGYESGQAAPFATAAAVEWSRMQRDRGKALGWIVGNVVERPRRIRDWAVDGTGLARRVTEAVLGEREAGDAASVPDTLRSAPALLPLLAGLGTPRQRAALLALYAEEPQAVLDPRARRELPIVLAAPDPAAALRVLLREGLGVIAQQFADRLRLSPEQRRSLAGLAPLTEVLAPPSLEAVLTVGVRFGPRVAVSAAVVEQRLPGVADSLTVWGPRWLPLLAGAAGQRVLRLLVEQREQHGGQSGRLSPWLLAAGEDGLALVERFGSDALGLVLATDAPPADARLLGELLMLPGPAPVLHRLITGYGLPPATWSRAAALLARGEPEERVLLRLWGRGGGAPVTAATG
;
A
#
# COMPACT_ATOMS: atom_id res chain seq x y z
N MET A 1 4.08 -43.92 -14.84
CA MET A 1 5.03 -42.88 -15.28
C MET A 1 4.25 -41.68 -15.77
N SER A 2 4.81 -40.50 -15.54
CA SER A 2 4.20 -39.17 -15.40
C SER A 2 3.33 -38.68 -16.56
N GLY A 3 2.07 -38.38 -16.26
CA GLY A 3 1.30 -37.34 -16.94
C GLY A 3 1.62 -35.97 -16.35
N ARG A 4 1.97 -35.01 -17.21
CA ARG A 4 2.08 -33.58 -16.89
C ARG A 4 1.32 -32.79 -17.96
N GLY A 5 0.04 -32.54 -17.72
CA GLY A 5 -0.69 -31.43 -18.32
C GLY A 5 -0.91 -30.38 -17.24
N ARG A 6 -0.09 -29.34 -17.19
CA ARG A 6 -0.38 -28.12 -16.41
C ARG A 6 -1.40 -27.32 -17.21
N ALA A 7 -2.62 -27.23 -16.73
CA ALA A 7 -3.64 -26.36 -17.29
C ALA A 7 -3.29 -24.88 -16.97
N ASN A 8 -2.74 -24.19 -17.96
CA ASN A 8 -2.83 -22.72 -18.06
C ASN A 8 -4.25 -22.41 -18.53
N ALA A 9 -5.08 -21.85 -17.66
CA ALA A 9 -6.39 -21.30 -18.01
C ALA A 9 -6.38 -19.82 -17.67
N THR A 10 -5.98 -18.98 -18.63
CA THR A 10 -6.35 -17.57 -18.67
C THR A 10 -7.85 -17.51 -18.97
N LEU A 11 -8.64 -17.05 -17.99
CA LEU A 11 -10.09 -16.85 -18.11
C LEU A 11 -10.37 -15.63 -19.01
N SER A 12 -10.37 -15.82 -20.33
CA SER A 12 -10.66 -14.80 -21.36
C SER A 12 -12.14 -14.74 -21.78
N GLY A 13 -13.03 -15.51 -21.14
CA GLY A 13 -14.49 -15.36 -21.30
C GLY A 13 -15.12 -14.77 -20.04
N LEU A 14 -15.62 -13.54 -20.11
CA LEU A 14 -16.43 -12.92 -19.03
C LEU A 14 -17.76 -13.69 -18.92
N LEU A 15 -17.82 -14.67 -18.02
CA LEU A 15 -19.09 -15.26 -17.60
C LEU A 15 -19.90 -14.18 -16.88
N THR A 16 -21.02 -13.76 -17.47
CA THR A 16 -21.89 -12.72 -16.90
C THR A 16 -22.75 -13.24 -15.75
N ARG A 17 -23.03 -14.55 -15.70
CA ARG A 17 -23.86 -15.19 -14.67
C ARG A 17 -23.20 -16.47 -14.16
N ILE A 18 -23.01 -16.56 -12.85
CA ILE A 18 -22.30 -17.64 -12.16
C ILE A 18 -23.27 -18.30 -11.16
N PRO A 19 -23.86 -19.45 -11.52
CA PRO A 19 -24.78 -20.15 -10.62
C PRO A 19 -24.01 -20.82 -9.47
N GLY A 20 -24.44 -20.53 -8.25
CA GLY A 20 -23.97 -21.21 -7.05
C GLY A 20 -24.87 -22.39 -6.68
N ARG A 21 -24.33 -23.34 -5.90
CA ARG A 21 -25.10 -24.47 -5.35
C ARG A 21 -26.22 -24.02 -4.40
N SER A 22 -26.13 -22.81 -3.86
CA SER A 22 -27.21 -22.22 -3.06
C SER A 22 -28.47 -21.91 -3.87
N GLY A 23 -28.40 -21.92 -5.21
CA GLY A 23 -29.47 -21.47 -6.11
C GLY A 23 -29.35 -20.00 -6.53
N ARG A 24 -28.43 -19.23 -5.93
CA ARG A 24 -28.12 -17.85 -6.32
C ARG A 24 -27.40 -17.76 -7.65
N ILE A 25 -27.64 -16.64 -8.34
CA ILE A 25 -26.93 -16.28 -9.57
C ILE A 25 -26.05 -15.07 -9.27
N TRP A 26 -24.74 -15.28 -9.39
CA TRP A 26 -23.73 -14.27 -9.10
C TRP A 26 -23.22 -13.63 -10.40
N GLU A 27 -23.19 -12.30 -10.44
CA GLU A 27 -22.66 -11.54 -11.57
C GLU A 27 -21.33 -10.89 -11.19
N PRO A 28 -20.25 -11.02 -11.98
CA PRO A 28 -19.01 -10.29 -11.73
C PRO A 28 -19.25 -8.78 -11.71
N HIS A 29 -18.81 -8.12 -10.65
CA HIS A 29 -19.00 -6.68 -10.48
C HIS A 29 -17.66 -5.96 -10.66
N THR A 30 -17.58 -5.07 -11.66
CA THR A 30 -16.35 -4.34 -12.05
C THR A 30 -16.25 -2.93 -11.48
N VAL A 31 -17.27 -2.47 -10.74
CA VAL A 31 -17.29 -1.11 -10.18
C VAL A 31 -16.31 -1.01 -9.00
N GLN A 32 -15.42 0.01 -9.05
CA GLN A 32 -14.71 0.51 -7.89
C GLN A 32 -15.74 0.97 -6.86
N LEU A 33 -16.02 0.14 -5.85
CA LEU A 33 -16.97 0.53 -4.80
C LEU A 33 -16.47 1.72 -3.97
N ARG A 34 -15.16 2.05 -3.98
CA ARG A 34 -14.56 3.15 -3.18
C ARG A 34 -13.29 3.73 -3.81
N PRO A 35 -13.02 5.04 -3.65
CA PRO A 35 -11.68 5.62 -3.79
C PRO A 35 -10.72 4.95 -2.78
N GLY A 36 -9.50 4.58 -3.19
CA GLY A 36 -8.48 4.00 -2.30
C GLY A 36 -8.40 2.47 -2.23
N HIS A 37 -9.19 1.76 -3.03
CA HIS A 37 -9.00 0.33 -3.26
C HIS A 37 -7.92 0.11 -4.33
N LEU A 38 -6.65 0.05 -3.91
CA LEU A 38 -5.53 -0.24 -4.79
C LEU A 38 -5.67 -1.65 -5.39
N ARG A 39 -5.58 -1.69 -6.72
CA ARG A 39 -5.48 -2.91 -7.54
C ARG A 39 -4.09 -3.52 -7.31
N SER A 40 -4.01 -4.83 -7.12
CA SER A 40 -2.74 -5.52 -7.32
C SER A 40 -2.50 -5.70 -8.83
N SER A 41 -1.68 -4.84 -9.42
CA SER A 41 -1.17 -5.05 -10.79
C SER A 41 -0.21 -6.24 -10.89
N GLY A 42 0.37 -6.72 -9.78
CA GLY A 42 1.43 -7.74 -9.81
C GLY A 42 1.12 -9.16 -9.29
N ALA A 43 -0.09 -9.44 -8.76
CA ALA A 43 -0.38 -10.76 -8.19
C ALA A 43 -1.15 -11.65 -9.19
N ALA A 44 -0.43 -12.22 -10.15
CA ALA A 44 -0.78 -13.35 -11.02
C ALA A 44 -2.29 -13.69 -11.17
N ALA A 45 -2.79 -13.53 -12.39
CA ALA A 45 -4.18 -13.72 -12.88
C ALA A 45 -4.94 -15.02 -12.49
N VAL A 46 -4.36 -15.90 -11.67
CA VAL A 46 -4.95 -17.17 -11.20
C VAL A 46 -5.41 -17.10 -9.73
N ARG A 47 -5.04 -16.08 -8.94
CA ARG A 47 -5.36 -16.00 -7.48
C ARG A 47 -6.18 -14.79 -7.02
N ALA A 48 -6.54 -13.88 -7.92
CA ALA A 48 -7.32 -12.69 -7.54
C ALA A 48 -8.75 -13.06 -7.10
N THR A 49 -9.12 -12.66 -5.87
CA THR A 49 -10.52 -12.70 -5.41
C THR A 49 -11.31 -11.65 -6.21
N ARG A 50 -12.42 -12.04 -6.85
CA ARG A 50 -13.27 -11.14 -7.65
C ARG A 50 -14.55 -10.80 -6.89
N LEU A 51 -15.00 -9.54 -6.95
CA LEU A 51 -16.30 -9.16 -6.39
C LEU A 51 -17.43 -9.63 -7.30
N VAL A 52 -18.50 -10.12 -6.68
CA VAL A 52 -19.72 -10.53 -7.36
C VAL A 52 -20.93 -9.92 -6.67
N LYS A 53 -22.01 -9.73 -7.42
CA LYS A 53 -23.32 -9.28 -6.93
C LYS A 53 -24.37 -10.34 -7.23
N ASP A 54 -25.30 -10.55 -6.31
CA ASP A 54 -26.49 -11.38 -6.49
C ASP A 54 -27.51 -10.62 -7.36
N GLU A 55 -28.06 -11.30 -8.37
CA GLU A 55 -28.97 -10.72 -9.38
C GLU A 55 -30.28 -10.21 -8.75
N ASP A 56 -30.82 -10.94 -7.76
CA ASP A 56 -32.17 -10.70 -7.22
C ASP A 56 -32.20 -9.89 -5.90
N ALA A 57 -31.04 -9.68 -5.25
CA ALA A 57 -30.98 -9.40 -3.81
C ALA A 57 -30.16 -8.17 -3.36
N ASP A 58 -29.52 -7.44 -4.28
CA ASP A 58 -28.55 -6.38 -3.91
C ASP A 58 -27.47 -6.84 -2.90
N ALA A 59 -27.22 -8.15 -2.85
CA ALA A 59 -26.22 -8.76 -1.99
C ALA A 59 -24.90 -8.87 -2.74
N TYR A 60 -23.79 -8.67 -2.04
CA TYR A 60 -22.45 -8.82 -2.62
C TYR A 60 -21.76 -10.06 -2.08
N GLY A 61 -20.74 -10.52 -2.80
CA GLY A 61 -19.89 -11.61 -2.38
C GLY A 61 -18.51 -11.54 -3.02
N ALA A 62 -17.64 -12.44 -2.59
CA ALA A 62 -16.27 -12.54 -3.11
C ALA A 62 -16.05 -13.94 -3.71
N LEU A 63 -15.89 -13.98 -5.03
CA LEU A 63 -15.61 -15.18 -5.82
C LEU A 63 -14.12 -15.55 -5.75
N ARG A 64 -13.85 -16.81 -5.40
CA ARG A 64 -12.52 -17.38 -5.28
C ARG A 64 -12.40 -18.65 -6.10
N VAL A 65 -11.38 -18.72 -6.95
CA VAL A 65 -11.07 -19.89 -7.77
C VAL A 65 -9.95 -20.72 -7.15
N PHE A 66 -10.05 -22.04 -7.26
CA PHE A 66 -9.09 -22.99 -6.71
C PHE A 66 -8.56 -23.92 -7.80
N PRO A 67 -7.28 -24.33 -7.71
CA PRO A 67 -6.69 -25.29 -8.65
C PRO A 67 -7.42 -26.63 -8.74
N ASN A 68 -8.11 -27.06 -7.67
CA ASN A 68 -8.89 -28.30 -7.66
C ASN A 68 -9.96 -28.31 -6.56
N ARG A 69 -10.93 -29.24 -6.69
CA ARG A 69 -12.05 -29.42 -5.74
C ARG A 69 -11.59 -29.76 -4.32
N ARG A 70 -10.45 -30.46 -4.15
CA ARG A 70 -9.90 -30.82 -2.84
C ARG A 70 -9.42 -29.59 -2.08
N GLN A 71 -8.73 -28.67 -2.75
CA GLN A 71 -8.27 -27.41 -2.17
C GLN A 71 -9.43 -26.46 -1.89
N ARG A 72 -10.42 -26.35 -2.79
CA ARG A 72 -11.67 -25.65 -2.50
C ARG A 72 -12.36 -26.22 -1.26
N GLY A 73 -12.48 -27.55 -1.15
CA GLY A 73 -13.11 -28.21 -0.01
C GLY A 73 -12.39 -27.92 1.31
N ARG A 74 -11.05 -27.91 1.31
CA ARG A 74 -10.26 -27.47 2.47
C ARG A 74 -10.49 -26.00 2.82
N ALA A 75 -10.52 -25.11 1.82
CA ALA A 75 -10.79 -23.69 2.04
C ALA A 75 -12.21 -23.44 2.57
N ALA A 76 -13.21 -24.14 2.03
CA ALA A 76 -14.59 -24.10 2.53
C ALA A 76 -14.68 -24.59 3.97
N ALA A 77 -13.98 -25.68 4.33
CA ALA A 77 -13.94 -26.16 5.71
C ALA A 77 -13.24 -25.18 6.67
N LEU A 78 -12.16 -24.53 6.24
CA LEU A 78 -11.46 -23.50 7.02
C LEU A 78 -12.32 -22.25 7.24
N LEU A 79 -13.01 -21.79 6.20
CA LEU A 79 -13.93 -20.65 6.29
C LEU A 79 -15.14 -21.01 7.18
N ALA A 80 -15.73 -22.19 6.99
CA ALA A 80 -16.85 -22.68 7.78
C ALA A 80 -16.51 -22.83 9.28
N ALA A 81 -15.24 -23.09 9.63
CA ALA A 81 -14.79 -23.15 11.01
C ALA A 81 -14.81 -21.76 11.70
N GLY A 82 -14.87 -20.66 10.95
CA GLY A 82 -14.72 -19.31 11.47
C GLY A 82 -15.98 -18.66 12.08
N ASN A 83 -17.19 -19.20 11.87
CA ASN A 83 -18.42 -18.68 12.48
C ASN A 83 -19.59 -19.66 12.26
N PRO A 84 -20.51 -19.88 13.22
CA PRO A 84 -21.72 -20.70 13.01
C PRO A 84 -22.61 -20.23 11.85
N VAL A 85 -22.55 -18.95 11.45
CA VAL A 85 -23.31 -18.40 10.31
C VAL A 85 -22.58 -18.57 8.97
N MET A 86 -21.25 -18.75 8.98
CA MET A 86 -20.43 -18.82 7.78
C MET A 86 -20.86 -19.92 6.78
N PRO A 87 -21.29 -21.12 7.21
CA PRO A 87 -21.81 -22.13 6.27
C PRO A 87 -23.00 -21.65 5.42
N ALA A 88 -23.85 -20.76 5.93
CA ALA A 88 -24.99 -20.20 5.20
C ALA A 88 -24.60 -19.06 4.24
N LEU A 89 -23.37 -18.56 4.35
CA LEU A 89 -22.79 -17.49 3.55
C LEU A 89 -21.82 -18.03 2.49
N LEU A 90 -21.47 -19.31 2.56
CA LEU A 90 -20.61 -19.97 1.59
C LEU A 90 -21.45 -20.57 0.46
N ASP A 91 -21.20 -20.10 -0.74
CA ASP A 91 -21.80 -20.66 -1.94
C ASP A 91 -20.76 -21.40 -2.76
N ILE A 92 -21.01 -22.67 -3.06
CA ILE A 92 -20.09 -23.51 -3.82
C ILE A 92 -20.40 -23.31 -5.30
N VAL A 93 -19.41 -22.90 -6.08
CA VAL A 93 -19.54 -22.72 -7.53
C VAL A 93 -18.91 -23.93 -8.24
N ASP A 94 -19.77 -24.72 -8.90
CA ASP A 94 -19.39 -25.85 -9.76
C ASP A 94 -19.75 -25.56 -11.23
N HIS A 95 -19.44 -24.36 -11.70
CA HIS A 95 -19.69 -23.98 -13.08
C HIS A 95 -18.67 -24.62 -14.04
N PRO A 96 -19.08 -25.27 -15.14
CA PRO A 96 -18.15 -25.97 -16.05
C PRO A 96 -17.16 -25.03 -16.76
N GLY A 97 -17.51 -23.74 -16.90
CA GLY A 97 -16.63 -22.70 -17.45
C GLY A 97 -15.68 -22.04 -16.42
N LEU A 98 -15.68 -22.48 -15.15
CA LEU A 98 -14.79 -21.95 -14.11
C LEU A 98 -13.98 -23.09 -13.47
N PRO A 99 -12.71 -22.84 -13.08
CA PRO A 99 -12.04 -23.70 -12.11
C PRO A 99 -12.89 -23.83 -10.82
N PRO A 100 -12.76 -24.93 -10.05
CA PRO A 100 -13.52 -25.12 -8.82
C PRO A 100 -13.51 -23.88 -7.94
N ALA A 101 -14.67 -23.29 -7.66
CA ALA A 101 -14.76 -21.98 -7.02
C ALA A 101 -15.72 -21.96 -5.83
N LEU A 102 -15.57 -20.96 -4.97
CA LEU A 102 -16.53 -20.63 -3.90
C LEU A 102 -16.77 -19.12 -3.87
N VAL A 103 -17.97 -18.72 -3.48
CA VAL A 103 -18.33 -17.34 -3.17
C VAL A 103 -18.55 -17.22 -1.67
N THR A 104 -17.90 -16.26 -1.03
CA THR A 104 -18.28 -15.81 0.33
C THR A 104 -19.26 -14.65 0.19
N ALA A 105 -20.55 -14.94 0.38
CA ALA A 105 -21.62 -13.95 0.35
C ALA A 105 -21.62 -13.11 1.64
N TRP A 106 -22.06 -11.85 1.55
CA TRP A 106 -22.21 -10.97 2.70
C TRP A 106 -23.59 -11.12 3.38
N SER A 107 -24.52 -11.86 2.77
CA SER A 107 -25.84 -12.19 3.33
C SER A 107 -26.24 -13.64 3.03
N PRO A 108 -27.05 -14.30 3.89
CA PRO A 108 -27.46 -15.70 3.69
C PRO A 108 -28.55 -15.83 2.62
N GLY A 109 -28.41 -16.85 1.74
CA GLY A 109 -29.25 -17.04 0.54
C GLY A 109 -30.62 -17.64 0.73
N ALA A 110 -31.01 -17.98 1.96
CA ALA A 110 -32.28 -18.65 2.25
C ALA A 110 -32.99 -18.09 3.50
N SER A 111 -32.73 -16.83 3.86
CA SER A 111 -33.45 -16.16 4.95
C SER A 111 -34.76 -15.59 4.44
N SER A 112 -35.88 -15.93 5.09
CA SER A 112 -37.20 -15.30 4.89
C SER A 112 -37.23 -13.83 5.33
N THR A 113 -36.11 -13.30 5.81
CA THR A 113 -35.96 -11.90 6.22
C THR A 113 -35.65 -11.07 4.98
N PRO A 114 -36.51 -10.12 4.59
CA PRO A 114 -36.24 -9.26 3.43
C PRO A 114 -34.93 -8.50 3.62
N LEU A 115 -34.08 -8.41 2.60
CA LEU A 115 -32.79 -7.69 2.68
C LEU A 115 -32.93 -6.21 3.08
N HIS A 116 -34.07 -5.60 2.78
CA HIS A 116 -34.36 -4.24 3.24
C HIS A 116 -34.61 -4.12 4.76
N ALA A 117 -34.78 -5.23 5.48
CA ALA A 117 -34.85 -5.28 6.95
C ALA A 117 -33.46 -5.49 7.60
N LEU A 118 -32.42 -5.78 6.80
CA LEU A 118 -31.01 -5.83 7.18
C LEU A 118 -30.30 -4.51 6.81
N ARG A 119 -31.02 -3.38 6.82
CA ARG A 119 -30.68 -2.15 6.08
C ARG A 119 -29.63 -1.23 6.71
N GLU A 120 -28.96 -1.64 7.77
CA GLU A 120 -27.73 -0.96 8.15
C GLU A 120 -26.60 -1.71 7.47
N ARG A 121 -25.75 -0.99 6.74
CA ARG A 121 -24.65 -1.60 5.98
C ARG A 121 -23.70 -2.27 6.97
N ASP A 122 -23.89 -3.57 7.19
CA ASP A 122 -23.13 -4.46 8.09
C ASP A 122 -21.60 -4.48 7.82
N ASP A 123 -21.09 -3.74 6.84
CA ASP A 123 -19.66 -3.56 6.62
C ASP A 123 -19.06 -2.69 7.73
N LEU A 124 -18.09 -3.23 8.46
CA LEU A 124 -17.45 -2.55 9.58
C LEU A 124 -16.80 -1.22 9.17
N ASP A 125 -16.17 -1.14 8.00
CA ASP A 125 -15.58 0.10 7.46
C ASP A 125 -16.65 1.16 7.19
N THR A 126 -17.81 0.74 6.66
CA THR A 126 -18.92 1.65 6.42
C THR A 126 -19.56 2.13 7.72
N MET A 127 -19.72 1.24 8.70
CA MET A 127 -20.20 1.62 10.03
C MET A 127 -19.25 2.63 10.68
N LEU A 128 -17.94 2.41 10.61
CA LEU A 128 -16.95 3.33 11.14
C LEU A 128 -16.93 4.67 10.39
N ALA A 129 -17.02 4.65 9.06
CA ALA A 129 -17.12 5.85 8.24
C ALA A 129 -18.43 6.64 8.49
N ALA A 130 -19.52 5.94 8.81
CA ALA A 130 -20.80 6.52 9.20
C ALA A 130 -20.83 7.02 10.67
N GLY A 131 -19.71 6.93 11.39
CA GLY A 131 -19.59 7.42 12.77
C GLY A 131 -20.05 6.43 13.84
N HIS A 132 -20.38 5.19 13.50
CA HIS A 132 -20.69 4.17 14.51
C HIS A 132 -19.44 3.86 15.34
N ARG A 133 -19.59 3.83 16.67
CA ARG A 133 -18.50 3.55 17.61
C ARG A 133 -18.97 2.58 18.68
N TRP A 134 -18.05 1.74 19.14
CA TRP A 134 -18.28 0.86 20.28
C TRP A 134 -17.66 1.45 21.54
N SER A 135 -18.18 1.09 22.71
CA SER A 135 -17.39 1.24 23.93
C SER A 135 -16.17 0.30 23.87
N PRO A 136 -15.06 0.56 24.58
CA PRO A 136 -13.93 -0.36 24.65
C PRO A 136 -14.33 -1.81 24.96
N ALA A 137 -15.20 -2.00 25.96
CA ALA A 137 -15.76 -3.31 26.30
C ALA A 137 -16.64 -3.89 25.17
N GLY A 138 -17.47 -3.06 24.55
CA GLY A 138 -18.30 -3.45 23.41
C GLY A 138 -17.47 -3.91 22.21
N ALA A 139 -16.40 -3.18 21.87
CA ALA A 139 -15.48 -3.53 20.79
C ALA A 139 -14.83 -4.90 21.06
N LEU A 140 -14.31 -5.12 22.26
CA LEU A 140 -13.72 -6.40 22.66
C LEU A 140 -14.75 -7.54 22.60
N HIS A 141 -15.97 -7.32 23.09
CA HIS A 141 -17.04 -8.32 23.08
C HIS A 141 -17.46 -8.67 21.64
N THR A 142 -17.57 -7.68 20.75
CA THR A 142 -17.88 -7.89 19.33
C THR A 142 -16.79 -8.70 18.62
N LEU A 143 -15.53 -8.61 19.06
CA LEU A 143 -14.40 -9.35 18.51
C LEU A 143 -14.25 -10.79 19.04
N VAL A 144 -14.95 -11.18 20.11
CA VAL A 144 -14.86 -12.53 20.71
C VAL A 144 -15.07 -13.66 19.68
N PRO A 145 -16.12 -13.63 18.82
CA PRO A 145 -16.32 -14.65 17.81
C PRO A 145 -15.16 -14.71 16.79
N LEU A 146 -14.62 -13.55 16.40
CA LEU A 146 -13.47 -13.48 15.49
C LEU A 146 -12.22 -14.07 16.15
N GLY A 147 -11.96 -13.78 17.43
CA GLY A 147 -10.83 -14.36 18.17
C GLY A 147 -10.84 -15.89 18.15
N ARG A 148 -12.00 -16.51 18.35
CA ARG A 148 -12.17 -17.97 18.23
C ARG A 148 -11.83 -18.47 16.82
N ALA A 149 -12.35 -17.80 15.79
CA ALA A 149 -12.09 -18.13 14.40
C ALA A 149 -10.60 -18.11 14.06
N LEU A 150 -9.89 -17.09 14.54
CA LEU A 150 -8.46 -16.92 14.30
C LEU A 150 -7.62 -18.02 14.94
N ASP A 151 -7.98 -18.49 16.14
CA ASP A 151 -7.31 -19.62 16.78
C ASP A 151 -7.61 -20.96 16.09
N ASP A 152 -8.84 -21.16 15.62
CA ASP A 152 -9.25 -22.36 14.88
C ASP A 152 -8.50 -22.46 13.53
N MET A 153 -8.39 -21.33 12.81
CA MET A 153 -7.60 -21.24 11.59
C MET A 153 -6.11 -21.46 11.84
N ALA A 154 -5.55 -20.89 12.91
CA ALA A 154 -4.15 -21.06 13.27
C ALA A 154 -3.80 -22.51 13.59
N ARG A 155 -4.68 -23.23 14.30
CA ARG A 155 -4.54 -24.68 14.55
C ARG A 155 -4.54 -25.51 13.27
N ALA A 156 -5.20 -25.02 12.22
CA ALA A 156 -5.18 -25.62 10.90
C ALA A 156 -4.00 -25.15 10.02
N GLY A 157 -3.04 -24.39 10.58
CA GLY A 157 -1.84 -23.92 9.90
C GLY A 157 -2.01 -22.62 9.11
N PHE A 158 -3.06 -21.84 9.39
CA PHE A 158 -3.38 -20.62 8.65
C PHE A 158 -3.52 -19.40 9.59
N THR A 159 -2.76 -18.32 9.34
CA THR A 159 -2.77 -17.10 10.17
C THR A 159 -3.14 -15.88 9.30
N PRO A 160 -4.43 -15.52 9.19
CA PRO A 160 -4.84 -14.35 8.41
C PRO A 160 -4.42 -13.04 9.09
N LEU A 161 -4.01 -12.05 8.30
CA LEU A 161 -3.68 -10.70 8.77
C LEU A 161 -4.66 -9.63 8.26
N GLU A 162 -5.64 -10.01 7.43
CA GLU A 162 -6.65 -9.11 6.82
C GLU A 162 -7.73 -8.69 7.81
N LEU A 163 -7.34 -8.25 9.01
CA LEU A 163 -8.23 -7.87 10.10
C LEU A 163 -8.74 -6.42 9.98
N SER A 164 -8.48 -5.72 8.87
CA SER A 164 -8.96 -4.35 8.71
C SER A 164 -10.47 -4.28 8.46
N PRO A 165 -11.12 -3.13 8.77
CA PRO A 165 -12.56 -3.00 8.68
C PRO A 165 -13.18 -3.39 7.33
N ASP A 166 -12.47 -3.17 6.23
CA ASP A 166 -12.92 -3.51 4.86
C ASP A 166 -12.98 -5.01 4.57
N HIS A 167 -12.50 -5.85 5.49
CA HIS A 167 -12.55 -7.31 5.40
C HIS A 167 -13.50 -7.93 6.43
N LEU A 168 -14.24 -7.10 7.17
CA LEU A 168 -15.06 -7.51 8.30
C LEU A 168 -16.51 -7.05 8.12
N VAL A 169 -17.44 -7.96 8.37
CA VAL A 169 -18.88 -7.69 8.29
C VAL A 169 -19.52 -8.08 9.63
N LEU A 170 -20.27 -7.19 10.24
CA LEU A 170 -21.03 -7.41 11.47
C LEU A 170 -22.47 -7.78 11.13
N ASN A 171 -22.88 -9.02 11.36
CA ASN A 171 -24.26 -9.44 11.14
C ASN A 171 -24.87 -9.97 12.45
N SER A 172 -26.01 -9.42 12.87
CA SER A 172 -26.75 -9.86 14.06
C SER A 172 -25.88 -9.92 15.34
N GLY A 173 -24.98 -8.96 15.51
CA GLY A 173 -24.04 -8.89 16.65
C GLY A 173 -22.83 -9.84 16.56
N SER A 174 -22.64 -10.52 15.42
CA SER A 174 -21.52 -11.42 15.18
C SER A 174 -20.65 -10.91 14.03
N LEU A 175 -19.36 -10.77 14.29
CA LEU A 175 -18.41 -10.23 13.33
C LEU A 175 -17.78 -11.36 12.50
N ALA A 176 -17.75 -11.20 11.18
CA ALA A 176 -17.41 -12.22 10.20
C ALA A 176 -16.28 -11.76 9.28
N PHE A 177 -15.41 -12.71 8.91
CA PHE A 177 -14.23 -12.47 8.08
C PHE A 177 -14.53 -12.75 6.60
N VAL A 178 -14.56 -11.70 5.78
CA VAL A 178 -14.92 -11.81 4.34
C VAL A 178 -13.74 -11.56 3.40
N GLY A 179 -12.63 -10.99 3.88
CA GLY A 179 -11.46 -10.60 3.07
C GLY A 179 -10.29 -11.61 2.96
N LEU A 180 -10.46 -12.84 3.45
CA LEU A 180 -9.38 -13.84 3.52
C LEU A 180 -8.66 -14.08 2.17
N GLY A 181 -7.35 -13.82 2.14
CA GLY A 181 -6.49 -14.05 0.98
C GLY A 181 -6.52 -12.95 -0.08
N ARG A 182 -7.21 -11.83 0.16
CA ARG A 182 -7.36 -10.72 -0.80
C ARG A 182 -6.04 -10.05 -1.20
N HIS A 183 -5.07 -10.03 -0.28
CA HIS A 183 -3.75 -9.42 -0.53
C HIS A 183 -2.63 -10.46 -0.64
N GLY A 184 -2.98 -11.75 -0.71
CA GLY A 184 -2.00 -12.81 -0.98
C GLY A 184 -0.94 -12.99 0.09
N TYR A 185 -1.24 -12.73 1.37
CA TYR A 185 -0.33 -13.05 2.48
C TYR A 185 0.00 -14.54 2.48
N ILE A 186 1.28 -14.89 2.59
CA ILE A 186 1.72 -16.28 2.68
C ILE A 186 2.51 -16.46 3.99
N PRO A 187 1.81 -16.71 5.12
CA PRO A 187 2.47 -16.89 6.43
C PRO A 187 3.54 -17.99 6.43
N SER A 188 3.31 -19.07 5.67
CA SER A 188 4.26 -20.18 5.53
C SER A 188 5.55 -19.82 4.80
N GLU A 189 5.54 -18.74 3.99
CA GLU A 189 6.70 -18.25 3.24
C GLU A 189 7.29 -16.97 3.85
N GLY A 190 6.69 -16.44 4.93
CA GLY A 190 7.07 -15.14 5.50
C GLY A 190 6.94 -13.98 4.50
N ARG A 191 6.11 -14.15 3.46
CA ARG A 191 5.93 -13.16 2.38
C ARG A 191 4.70 -12.32 2.62
N MET A 192 4.89 -11.01 2.54
CA MET A 192 3.80 -10.05 2.46
C MET A 192 3.83 -9.26 1.15
N PRO A 193 2.66 -8.83 0.66
CA PRO A 193 2.59 -7.80 -0.37
C PRO A 193 3.22 -6.48 0.13
N GLY A 194 3.86 -5.73 -0.76
CA GLY A 194 4.24 -4.34 -0.47
C GLY A 194 3.01 -3.45 -0.21
N PRO A 195 3.18 -2.19 0.22
CA PRO A 195 2.07 -1.27 0.51
C PRO A 195 1.03 -1.17 -0.61
N GLN A 196 1.50 -1.33 -1.86
CA GLN A 196 0.71 -1.25 -3.08
C GLN A 196 -0.21 -2.46 -3.30
N GLY A 197 0.08 -3.59 -2.66
CA GLY A 197 -0.74 -4.81 -2.70
C GLY A 197 -1.71 -4.95 -1.54
N MET A 198 -1.71 -4.01 -0.58
CA MET A 198 -2.63 -3.97 0.56
C MET A 198 -3.77 -2.96 0.33
N SER A 199 -4.92 -3.15 0.99
CA SER A 199 -5.94 -2.10 1.04
C SER A 199 -5.47 -0.99 1.99
N LEU A 200 -5.91 0.25 1.76
CA LEU A 200 -5.59 1.37 2.65
C LEU A 200 -5.96 1.06 4.12
N PRO A 201 -7.15 0.52 4.44
CA PRO A 201 -7.45 0.12 5.83
C PRO A 201 -6.52 -0.96 6.39
N SER A 202 -6.07 -1.93 5.57
CA SER A 202 -5.08 -2.93 5.98
C SER A 202 -3.73 -2.29 6.30
N ALA A 203 -3.25 -1.39 5.44
CA ALA A 203 -2.02 -0.64 5.67
C ALA A 203 -2.13 0.23 6.94
N LEU A 204 -3.29 0.86 7.16
CA LEU A 204 -3.54 1.71 8.33
C LEU A 204 -3.65 0.92 9.65
N LEU A 205 -4.14 -0.33 9.58
CA LEU A 205 -4.21 -1.22 10.74
C LEU A 205 -2.84 -1.78 11.12
N LEU A 206 -2.07 -2.23 10.13
CA LEU A 206 -0.80 -2.90 10.32
C LEU A 206 0.35 -1.91 10.55
N GLY A 207 0.33 -0.75 9.87
CA GLY A 207 1.42 0.21 9.89
C GLY A 207 2.75 -0.43 9.47
N GLU A 208 3.82 -0.15 10.21
CA GLU A 208 5.14 -0.78 10.00
C GLU A 208 5.34 -2.05 10.86
N ASP A 209 4.33 -2.48 11.63
CA ASP A 209 4.40 -3.69 12.47
C ASP A 209 4.15 -4.94 11.63
N LEU A 210 5.16 -5.27 10.84
CA LEU A 210 5.16 -6.37 9.87
C LEU A 210 6.13 -7.46 10.33
N PRO A 211 5.79 -8.76 10.16
CA PRO A 211 6.71 -9.83 10.51
C PRO A 211 7.94 -9.80 9.59
N PRO A 212 9.18 -9.94 10.11
CA PRO A 212 10.39 -9.91 9.29
C PRO A 212 10.45 -11.11 8.32
N ALA A 213 10.98 -10.88 7.11
CA ALA A 213 11.14 -11.92 6.09
C ALA A 213 12.17 -12.98 6.54
N GLY A 214 11.74 -14.22 6.79
CA GLY A 214 12.65 -15.32 7.17
C GLY A 214 11.95 -16.65 7.46
N GLY A 215 12.61 -17.76 7.11
CA GLY A 215 12.05 -19.13 7.11
C GLY A 215 12.40 -19.99 8.34
N SER A 216 12.36 -19.44 9.56
CA SER A 216 12.62 -20.23 10.78
C SER A 216 11.32 -20.72 11.44
N HIS A 217 11.40 -21.69 12.34
CA HIS A 217 10.26 -22.18 13.13
C HIS A 217 9.58 -21.06 13.96
N ASP A 218 10.31 -19.95 14.21
CA ASP A 218 9.88 -18.75 14.94
C ASP A 218 8.91 -17.86 14.13
N THR A 219 8.77 -18.11 12.82
CA THR A 219 7.92 -17.30 11.94
C THR A 219 6.44 -17.42 12.30
N ALA A 220 5.94 -18.64 12.60
CA ALA A 220 4.53 -18.81 12.97
C ALA A 220 4.17 -18.07 14.27
N VAL A 221 5.06 -18.09 15.27
CA VAL A 221 4.87 -17.39 16.55
C VAL A 221 4.79 -15.88 16.33
N ARG A 222 5.74 -15.32 15.57
CA ARG A 222 5.75 -13.88 15.25
C ARG A 222 4.51 -13.43 14.46
N TRP A 223 4.04 -14.25 13.52
CA TRP A 223 2.81 -13.96 12.79
C TRP A 223 1.57 -13.97 13.70
N ARG A 224 1.52 -14.89 14.68
CA ARG A 224 0.46 -14.86 15.71
C ARG A 224 0.54 -13.59 16.55
N GLU A 225 1.73 -13.14 16.93
CA GLU A 225 1.90 -11.90 17.71
C GLU A 225 1.45 -10.66 16.95
N VAL A 226 1.81 -10.54 15.66
CA VAL A 226 1.34 -9.46 14.78
C VAL A 226 -0.17 -9.50 14.65
N GLN A 227 -0.76 -10.69 14.46
CA GLN A 227 -2.21 -10.84 14.39
C GLN A 227 -2.89 -10.38 15.69
N VAL A 228 -2.32 -10.71 16.86
CA VAL A 228 -2.83 -10.25 18.15
C VAL A 228 -2.79 -8.74 18.25
N ARG A 229 -1.67 -8.10 17.90
CA ARG A 229 -1.56 -6.64 17.92
C ARG A 229 -2.52 -5.97 16.94
N ALA A 230 -2.68 -6.52 15.73
CA ALA A 230 -3.66 -6.06 14.76
C ALA A 230 -5.10 -6.17 15.29
N LEU A 231 -5.43 -7.26 15.99
CA LEU A 231 -6.73 -7.43 16.63
C LEU A 231 -6.97 -6.42 17.76
N THR A 232 -5.95 -6.14 18.58
CA THR A 232 -6.06 -5.10 19.63
C THR A 232 -6.17 -3.69 19.03
N ARG A 233 -5.41 -3.40 17.97
CA ARG A 233 -5.50 -2.15 17.23
C ARG A 233 -6.87 -1.93 16.58
N LEU A 234 -7.46 -2.99 16.04
CA LEU A 234 -8.82 -2.98 15.52
C LEU A 234 -9.83 -2.64 16.62
N ALA A 235 -9.68 -3.20 17.83
CA ALA A 235 -10.54 -2.85 18.96
C ALA A 235 -10.44 -1.35 19.32
N GLY A 236 -9.23 -0.79 19.32
CA GLY A 236 -9.00 0.66 19.45
C GLY A 236 -9.68 1.46 18.34
N TRP A 237 -9.57 0.99 17.09
CA TRP A 237 -10.17 1.67 15.93
C TRP A 237 -11.69 1.61 16.00
N MET A 238 -12.26 0.48 16.42
CA MET A 238 -13.70 0.35 16.66
C MET A 238 -14.20 1.32 17.75
N ALA A 239 -13.40 1.57 18.77
CA ALA A 239 -13.78 2.46 19.87
C ALA A 239 -13.71 3.95 19.49
N CYS A 240 -12.61 4.41 18.89
CA CYS A 240 -12.42 5.83 18.60
C CYS A 240 -12.69 6.24 17.14
N GLY A 241 -12.72 5.28 16.21
CA GLY A 241 -12.87 5.53 14.78
C GLY A 241 -11.62 6.03 14.07
N LEU A 242 -10.53 6.22 14.80
CA LEU A 242 -9.25 6.63 14.25
C LEU A 242 -8.42 5.38 13.92
N PRO A 243 -7.95 5.19 12.68
CA PRO A 243 -7.03 4.11 12.37
C PRO A 243 -5.73 4.24 13.18
N PRO A 244 -5.05 3.14 13.57
CA PRO A 244 -3.82 3.19 14.36
C PRO A 244 -2.70 3.99 13.66
N ALA A 245 -2.43 3.70 12.38
CA ALA A 245 -1.48 4.49 11.61
C ALA A 245 -2.01 5.87 11.21
N ALA A 246 -3.25 6.23 11.58
CA ALA A 246 -3.74 7.59 11.53
C ALA A 246 -3.72 8.25 12.91
N TRP A 247 -3.28 7.57 13.97
CA TRP A 247 -2.96 8.11 15.29
C TRP A 247 -1.46 8.40 15.41
N GLY A 248 -0.61 7.47 14.96
CA GLY A 248 0.85 7.55 15.06
C GLY A 248 1.52 6.22 14.73
N PRO A 249 2.86 6.14 14.71
CA PRO A 249 3.57 4.88 14.68
C PRO A 249 3.25 4.03 15.93
N VAL A 250 2.44 2.98 15.77
CA VAL A 250 2.11 2.03 16.86
C VAL A 250 3.00 0.80 16.71
N HIS A 251 4.30 0.88 17.00
CA HIS A 251 5.25 -0.20 16.70
C HIS A 251 5.38 -1.23 17.83
N GLY A 252 5.17 -0.81 19.08
CA GLY A 252 5.37 -1.65 20.25
C GLY A 252 4.23 -1.64 21.28
N PRO A 253 4.36 -2.44 22.36
CA PRO A 253 3.37 -2.50 23.44
C PRO A 253 3.12 -1.14 24.13
N ALA A 254 4.13 -0.28 24.23
CA ALA A 254 3.99 1.05 24.83
C ALA A 254 3.14 1.98 23.96
N ASP A 255 3.43 2.05 22.65
CA ASP A 255 2.67 2.85 21.69
C ASP A 255 1.24 2.34 21.56
N LEU A 256 1.07 1.01 21.58
CA LEU A 256 -0.25 0.37 21.61
C LEU A 256 -1.03 0.77 22.86
N GLY A 257 -0.34 0.88 24.00
CA GLY A 257 -0.92 1.42 25.24
C GLY A 257 -1.43 2.85 25.09
N GLY A 258 -0.58 3.75 24.58
CA GLY A 258 -0.97 5.15 24.36
C GLY A 258 -2.13 5.29 23.37
N TYR A 259 -2.14 4.50 22.30
CA TYR A 259 -3.23 4.48 21.33
C TYR A 259 -4.56 4.01 21.95
N LEU A 260 -4.52 2.91 22.73
CA LEU A 260 -5.72 2.37 23.36
C LEU A 260 -6.25 3.30 24.46
N GLU A 261 -5.36 3.94 25.23
CA GLU A 261 -5.74 4.96 26.21
C GLU A 261 -6.45 6.14 25.52
N ALA A 262 -5.90 6.64 24.41
CA ALA A 262 -6.55 7.67 23.59
C ALA A 262 -7.89 7.20 23.03
N ALA A 263 -8.03 5.89 22.74
CA ALA A 263 -9.28 5.28 22.32
C ALA A 263 -10.27 5.00 23.47
N GLY A 264 -9.93 5.37 24.70
CA GLY A 264 -10.78 5.26 25.88
C GLY A 264 -10.63 3.98 26.70
N PHE A 265 -9.73 3.07 26.31
CA PHE A 265 -9.42 1.88 27.11
C PHE A 265 -8.71 2.27 28.40
N GLN A 266 -8.99 1.54 29.48
CA GLN A 266 -8.28 1.71 30.74
C GLN A 266 -6.98 0.96 30.82
N ARG A 267 -6.89 -0.12 30.05
CA ARG A 267 -5.79 -1.07 30.11
C ARG A 267 -5.54 -1.59 28.71
N VAL A 268 -4.31 -2.03 28.48
CA VAL A 268 -3.98 -2.80 27.27
C VAL A 268 -4.53 -4.23 27.45
N PRO A 269 -5.43 -4.71 26.56
CA PRO A 269 -5.94 -6.07 26.63
C PRO A 269 -4.81 -7.11 26.52
N ALA A 270 -4.70 -7.97 27.53
CA ALA A 270 -3.72 -9.05 27.56
C ALA A 270 -4.20 -10.27 26.76
N LEU A 271 -4.23 -10.15 25.43
CA LEU A 271 -4.67 -11.21 24.53
C LEU A 271 -3.62 -12.31 24.37
N ARG A 272 -4.05 -13.58 24.35
CA ARG A 272 -3.14 -14.74 24.21
C ARG A 272 -3.47 -15.57 22.97
N PRO A 273 -2.49 -15.81 22.06
CA PRO A 273 -2.66 -16.75 20.96
C PRO A 273 -3.13 -18.13 21.46
N GLY A 274 -4.10 -18.74 20.78
CA GLY A 274 -4.71 -20.02 21.17
C GLY A 274 -5.80 -19.90 22.24
N GLN A 275 -6.00 -18.71 22.83
CA GLN A 275 -7.03 -18.40 23.82
C GLN A 275 -7.65 -17.01 23.57
N LEU A 276 -7.72 -16.57 22.32
CA LEU A 276 -8.13 -15.20 21.98
C LEU A 276 -9.56 -14.92 22.41
N ALA A 277 -10.50 -15.85 22.18
CA ALA A 277 -11.89 -15.67 22.60
C ALA A 277 -12.00 -15.46 24.13
N ASP A 278 -11.33 -16.30 24.92
CA ASP A 278 -11.38 -16.23 26.39
C ASP A 278 -10.66 -15.01 26.94
N THR A 279 -9.55 -14.59 26.30
CA THR A 279 -8.82 -13.38 26.72
C THR A 279 -9.51 -12.10 26.28
N LEU A 280 -10.18 -12.07 25.12
CA LEU A 280 -11.05 -10.98 24.70
C LEU A 280 -12.26 -10.84 25.64
N ALA A 281 -12.95 -11.94 25.96
CA ALA A 281 -14.11 -11.90 26.84
C ALA A 281 -13.73 -11.43 28.26
N ARG A 282 -12.60 -11.91 28.79
CA ARG A 282 -12.07 -11.43 30.07
C ARG A 282 -11.66 -9.96 30.02
N ALA A 283 -10.98 -9.52 28.96
CA ALA A 283 -10.60 -8.13 28.81
C ALA A 283 -11.83 -7.22 28.68
N ALA A 284 -12.87 -7.67 27.96
CA ALA A 284 -14.14 -6.96 27.86
C ALA A 284 -14.78 -6.78 29.25
N GLY A 285 -14.85 -7.86 30.05
CA GLY A 285 -15.36 -7.79 31.42
C GLY A 285 -14.52 -6.89 32.33
N GLN A 286 -13.20 -6.87 32.16
CA GLN A 286 -12.31 -5.98 32.92
C GLN A 286 -12.48 -4.51 32.55
N GLU A 287 -12.65 -4.19 31.26
CA GLU A 287 -12.95 -2.84 30.79
C GLU A 287 -14.35 -2.40 31.21
N GLU A 288 -15.33 -3.30 31.19
CA GLU A 288 -16.68 -3.05 31.69
C GLU A 288 -16.67 -2.77 33.20
N GLU A 289 -15.94 -3.55 33.99
CA GLU A 289 -15.77 -3.29 35.43
C GLU A 289 -15.01 -1.98 35.68
N ALA A 290 -13.94 -1.70 34.93
CA ALA A 290 -13.17 -0.46 35.08
C ALA A 290 -13.98 0.78 34.71
N ARG A 291 -14.81 0.68 33.67
CA ARG A 291 -15.78 1.71 33.32
C ARG A 291 -16.83 1.86 34.40
N ALA A 292 -17.47 0.78 34.83
CA ALA A 292 -18.48 0.83 35.89
C ALA A 292 -17.95 1.46 37.19
N LEU A 293 -16.71 1.16 37.58
CA LEU A 293 -16.07 1.78 38.75
C LEU A 293 -15.87 3.28 38.60
N ARG A 294 -15.51 3.77 37.40
CA ARG A 294 -15.43 5.21 37.11
C ARG A 294 -16.80 5.86 37.05
N ASP A 295 -17.75 5.24 36.35
CA ASP A 295 -19.13 5.70 36.27
C ASP A 295 -19.70 5.82 37.69
N PHE A 296 -19.43 4.85 38.59
CA PHE A 296 -19.79 4.97 40.00
C PHE A 296 -19.09 6.16 40.67
N ALA A 297 -17.77 6.33 40.52
CA ALA A 297 -17.05 7.44 41.17
C ALA A 297 -17.50 8.83 40.69
N GLU A 298 -17.90 8.95 39.43
CA GLU A 298 -18.37 10.19 38.79
C GLU A 298 -19.89 10.39 38.90
N ALA A 299 -20.62 9.43 39.47
CA ALA A 299 -22.07 9.50 39.59
C ALA A 299 -22.49 10.71 40.43
N GLU A 300 -23.40 11.51 39.88
CA GLU A 300 -24.04 12.61 40.58
C GLU A 300 -25.39 12.19 41.18
N ALA A 301 -26.00 11.12 40.64
CA ALA A 301 -27.20 10.52 41.21
C ALA A 301 -27.20 8.99 41.13
N LEU A 302 -27.66 8.36 42.21
CA LEU A 302 -27.91 6.93 42.32
C LEU A 302 -29.41 6.71 42.52
N LEU A 303 -30.07 6.03 41.57
CA LEU A 303 -31.47 5.66 41.65
C LEU A 303 -31.62 4.17 41.93
N VAL A 304 -32.43 3.82 42.92
CA VAL A 304 -32.61 2.42 43.34
C VAL A 304 -34.08 2.03 43.39
N TYR A 305 -34.40 0.82 42.93
CA TYR A 305 -35.76 0.27 42.91
C TYR A 305 -35.73 -1.21 43.31
N ASP A 306 -36.48 -1.61 44.34
CA ASP A 306 -36.63 -3.02 44.70
C ASP A 306 -38.06 -3.50 44.43
N ASP A 307 -38.22 -4.35 43.42
CA ASP A 307 -39.53 -4.84 43.00
C ASP A 307 -40.27 -5.65 44.09
N ALA A 308 -39.54 -6.35 44.96
CA ALA A 308 -40.11 -7.15 46.04
C ALA A 308 -40.62 -6.24 47.16
N ALA A 309 -39.83 -5.24 47.55
CA ALA A 309 -40.17 -4.29 48.61
C ALA A 309 -41.41 -3.45 48.28
N GLN A 310 -41.78 -3.26 47.00
CA GLN A 310 -42.97 -2.47 46.64
C GLN A 310 -44.28 -3.01 47.21
N GLY A 311 -44.35 -4.31 47.55
CA GLY A 311 -45.51 -4.93 48.21
C GLY A 311 -45.42 -5.00 49.74
N SER A 312 -44.32 -4.53 50.35
CA SER A 312 -44.11 -4.61 51.79
C SER A 312 -44.92 -3.50 52.50
N GLY A 313 -45.92 -3.86 53.31
CA GLY A 313 -46.74 -2.90 54.06
C GLY A 313 -48.09 -2.53 53.42
N GLY A 314 -48.80 -3.48 52.80
CA GLY A 314 -50.17 -3.30 52.29
C GLY A 314 -50.30 -3.57 50.79
N GLY A 315 -51.09 -2.73 50.10
CA GLY A 315 -51.17 -2.74 48.63
C GLY A 315 -49.81 -2.43 48.00
N ARG A 316 -49.58 -2.97 46.80
CA ARG A 316 -48.35 -2.73 46.05
C ARG A 316 -48.35 -1.29 45.51
N LEU A 317 -47.24 -0.57 45.68
CA LEU A 317 -47.11 0.78 45.12
C LEU A 317 -47.17 0.77 43.60
N ASP A 318 -48.05 1.58 43.02
CA ASP A 318 -48.08 1.86 41.59
C ASP A 318 -47.13 3.01 41.28
N ILE A 319 -45.85 2.66 41.12
CA ILE A 319 -44.79 3.58 40.72
C ILE A 319 -44.12 3.08 39.42
N ASN A 320 -43.85 4.01 38.51
CA ASN A 320 -43.04 3.79 37.33
C ASN A 320 -41.63 4.35 37.57
N PRO A 321 -40.64 3.50 37.92
CA PRO A 321 -39.30 3.98 38.28
C PRO A 321 -38.56 4.62 37.10
N GLU A 322 -38.89 4.29 35.84
CA GLU A 322 -38.24 4.89 34.68
C GLU A 322 -38.47 6.40 34.58
N VAL A 323 -39.61 6.89 35.05
CA VAL A 323 -39.92 8.34 35.12
C VAL A 323 -38.90 9.08 35.97
N LEU A 324 -38.49 8.48 37.09
CA LEU A 324 -37.48 9.06 37.98
C LEU A 324 -36.09 9.03 37.35
N ARG A 325 -35.76 7.97 36.60
CA ARG A 325 -34.48 7.90 35.89
C ARG A 325 -34.40 8.97 34.81
N LEU A 326 -35.42 9.10 33.96
CA LEU A 326 -35.46 10.13 32.91
C LEU A 326 -35.41 11.54 33.52
N GLY A 327 -36.07 11.74 34.66
CA GLY A 327 -36.00 13.00 35.40
C GLY A 327 -34.62 13.30 36.00
N LEU A 328 -33.93 12.31 36.54
CA LEU A 328 -32.56 12.48 37.02
C LEU A 328 -31.58 12.69 35.86
N LEU A 329 -31.77 12.01 34.72
CA LEU A 329 -30.98 12.25 33.50
C LEU A 329 -31.14 13.69 33.01
N HIS A 330 -32.33 14.28 33.18
CA HIS A 330 -32.56 15.68 32.85
C HIS A 330 -31.73 16.62 33.74
N ASP A 331 -31.56 16.30 35.03
CA ASP A 331 -30.82 17.15 35.98
C ASP A 331 -29.30 16.92 35.96
N HIS A 332 -28.86 15.68 35.75
CA HIS A 332 -27.47 15.24 35.97
C HIS A 332 -26.80 14.65 34.71
N GLY A 333 -27.51 14.58 33.58
CA GLY A 333 -26.99 13.99 32.33
C GLY A 333 -26.60 12.52 32.49
N ALA A 334 -25.54 12.09 31.82
CA ALA A 334 -25.05 10.72 31.83
C ALA A 334 -24.55 10.20 33.20
N LYS A 335 -24.41 11.06 34.21
CA LYS A 335 -23.87 10.73 35.54
C LYS A 335 -24.92 10.12 36.49
N VAL A 336 -25.96 9.51 35.94
CA VAL A 336 -27.04 8.86 36.68
C VAL A 336 -26.90 7.36 36.56
N ILE A 337 -26.86 6.68 37.70
CA ILE A 337 -26.83 5.22 37.75
C ILE A 337 -28.14 4.72 38.34
N ALA A 338 -28.77 3.77 37.66
CA ALA A 338 -30.05 3.21 38.06
C ALA A 338 -29.95 1.69 38.26
N LEU A 339 -30.27 1.23 39.47
CA LEU A 339 -30.16 -0.16 39.92
C LEU A 339 -31.54 -0.67 40.32
N ALA A 340 -31.95 -1.82 39.79
CA ALA A 340 -33.25 -2.40 40.12
C ALA A 340 -33.16 -3.88 40.48
N ALA A 341 -33.79 -4.29 41.58
CA ALA A 341 -33.88 -5.70 41.98
C ALA A 341 -35.16 -6.37 41.45
N PHE A 342 -35.02 -7.54 40.81
CA PHE A 342 -36.15 -8.39 40.42
C PHE A 342 -35.86 -9.86 40.73
N GLU A 343 -36.83 -10.55 41.33
CA GLU A 343 -36.78 -12.02 41.41
C GLU A 343 -36.79 -12.65 40.00
N GLN A 344 -36.09 -13.77 39.81
CA GLN A 344 -36.00 -14.46 38.50
C GLN A 344 -37.35 -14.68 37.83
N ARG A 345 -38.36 -15.12 38.60
CA ARG A 345 -39.73 -15.34 38.09
C ARG A 345 -40.43 -14.07 37.60
N ARG A 346 -39.91 -12.89 37.96
CA ARG A 346 -40.48 -11.57 37.62
C ARG A 346 -39.67 -10.81 36.56
N LEU A 347 -38.59 -11.38 36.04
CA LEU A 347 -37.84 -10.78 34.93
C LEU A 347 -38.68 -10.65 33.65
N GLY A 348 -39.73 -11.47 33.49
CA GLY A 348 -40.71 -11.36 32.41
C GLY A 348 -41.83 -10.32 32.63
N THR A 349 -41.81 -9.57 33.73
CA THR A 349 -42.83 -8.55 33.99
C THR A 349 -42.67 -7.34 33.06
N ARG A 350 -43.75 -6.59 32.85
CA ARG A 350 -43.75 -5.37 32.02
C ARG A 350 -42.72 -4.35 32.50
N THR A 351 -42.67 -4.10 33.82
CA THR A 351 -41.71 -3.20 34.45
C THR A 351 -40.27 -3.68 34.25
N ALA A 352 -39.95 -4.94 34.55
CA ALA A 352 -38.60 -5.47 34.34
C ALA A 352 -38.13 -5.35 32.88
N THR A 353 -39.03 -5.61 31.92
CA THR A 353 -38.69 -5.49 30.50
C THR A 353 -38.48 -4.04 30.06
N LEU A 354 -39.27 -3.09 30.59
CA LEU A 354 -39.08 -1.66 30.33
C LEU A 354 -37.71 -1.20 30.83
N LEU A 355 -37.39 -1.50 32.10
CA LEU A 355 -36.16 -1.05 32.73
C LEU A 355 -34.91 -1.66 32.07
N SER A 356 -34.96 -2.95 31.69
CA SER A 356 -33.90 -3.61 30.94
C SER A 356 -33.54 -2.87 29.65
N GLY A 357 -34.54 -2.46 28.87
CA GLY A 357 -34.33 -1.72 27.61
C GLY A 357 -33.98 -0.24 27.79
N ALA A 358 -34.15 0.31 29.00
CA ALA A 358 -33.91 1.71 29.30
C ALA A 358 -32.51 1.99 29.87
N GLY A 359 -31.68 0.97 30.12
CA GLY A 359 -30.34 1.16 30.68
C GLY A 359 -30.30 1.10 32.22
N TRP A 360 -31.26 0.39 32.84
CA TRP A 360 -31.15 0.00 34.24
C TRP A 360 -30.27 -1.24 34.39
N VAL A 361 -29.50 -1.27 35.47
CA VAL A 361 -28.82 -2.48 35.91
C VAL A 361 -29.80 -3.33 36.71
N LEU A 362 -30.23 -4.46 36.14
CA LEU A 362 -31.11 -5.40 36.81
C LEU A 362 -30.30 -6.40 37.66
N LEU A 363 -30.63 -6.48 38.93
CA LEU A 363 -29.94 -7.28 39.94
C LEU A 363 -30.85 -8.34 40.54
N SER A 364 -30.24 -9.39 41.08
CA SER A 364 -30.95 -10.31 41.97
C SER A 364 -31.22 -9.61 43.31
N PRO A 365 -32.35 -9.88 44.00
CA PRO A 365 -32.60 -9.30 45.33
C PRO A 365 -31.50 -9.63 46.35
N LYS A 366 -30.81 -10.77 46.20
CA LYS A 366 -29.71 -11.17 47.10
C LYS A 366 -28.47 -10.29 46.95
N ASP A 367 -28.20 -9.83 45.73
CA ASP A 367 -27.00 -9.04 45.42
C ASP A 367 -27.26 -7.53 45.52
N PHE A 368 -28.54 -7.13 45.56
CA PHE A 368 -28.98 -5.75 45.47
C PHE A 368 -28.31 -4.83 46.51
N ALA A 369 -28.45 -5.14 47.80
CA ALA A 369 -27.89 -4.32 48.87
C ALA A 369 -26.36 -4.18 48.77
N ALA A 370 -25.66 -5.26 48.42
CA ALA A 370 -24.22 -5.26 48.28
C ALA A 370 -23.75 -4.37 47.12
N GLN A 371 -24.40 -4.46 45.96
CA GLN A 371 -24.06 -3.64 44.80
C GLN A 371 -24.42 -2.16 44.99
N VAL A 372 -25.58 -1.87 45.59
CA VAL A 372 -25.94 -0.48 45.93
C VAL A 372 -24.97 0.11 46.94
N CYS A 373 -24.55 -0.65 47.97
CA CYS A 373 -23.52 -0.19 48.90
C CYS A 373 -22.18 0.06 48.19
N ARG A 374 -21.79 -0.81 47.24
CA ARG A 374 -20.56 -0.62 46.44
C ARG A 374 -20.63 0.69 45.66
N ALA A 375 -21.75 0.94 44.97
CA ALA A 375 -21.98 2.18 44.23
C ALA A 375 -21.98 3.41 45.16
N ALA A 376 -22.68 3.34 46.29
CA ALA A 376 -22.77 4.41 47.27
C ALA A 376 -21.42 4.74 47.94
N SER A 377 -20.58 3.73 48.22
CA SER A 377 -19.22 3.92 48.71
C SER A 377 -18.33 4.64 47.70
N ALA A 378 -18.46 4.29 46.42
CA ALA A 378 -17.67 4.90 45.35
C ALA A 378 -18.14 6.34 45.05
N ALA A 379 -19.42 6.63 45.27
CA ALA A 379 -20.06 7.91 44.97
C ALA A 379 -20.64 8.59 46.23
N PRO A 380 -19.84 8.94 47.26
CA PRO A 380 -20.38 9.41 48.54
C PRO A 380 -21.14 10.74 48.41
N ARG A 381 -20.85 11.53 47.38
CA ARG A 381 -21.52 12.80 47.07
C ARG A 381 -22.73 12.67 46.15
N ALA A 382 -22.97 11.49 45.57
CA ALA A 382 -24.11 11.29 44.69
C ALA A 382 -25.42 11.46 45.45
N ARG A 383 -26.42 12.04 44.79
CA ARG A 383 -27.79 12.11 45.26
C ARG A 383 -28.42 10.72 45.20
N LEU A 384 -28.73 10.13 46.35
CA LEU A 384 -29.36 8.82 46.44
C LEU A 384 -30.89 8.96 46.46
N VAL A 385 -31.55 8.42 45.44
CA VAL A 385 -33.01 8.44 45.27
C VAL A 385 -33.56 7.01 45.30
N VAL A 386 -34.57 6.79 46.13
CA VAL A 386 -35.30 5.53 46.24
C VAL A 386 -36.65 5.65 45.53
N ALA A 387 -36.86 4.84 44.50
CA ALA A 387 -38.13 4.69 43.83
C ALA A 387 -39.04 3.74 44.63
N GLY A 388 -39.99 4.30 45.38
CA GLY A 388 -40.97 3.54 46.16
C GLY A 388 -40.46 3.08 47.53
N ARG A 389 -40.53 1.77 47.81
CA ARG A 389 -40.07 1.17 49.09
C ARG A 389 -38.76 0.38 48.90
N LEU A 390 -37.99 0.26 49.97
CA LEU A 390 -36.87 -0.66 50.12
C LEU A 390 -37.07 -1.48 51.39
N ASP A 391 -36.39 -2.62 51.47
CA ASP A 391 -36.26 -3.32 52.75
C ASP A 391 -35.61 -2.40 53.81
N PRO A 392 -36.14 -2.30 55.04
CA PRO A 392 -35.60 -1.41 56.07
C PRO A 392 -34.17 -1.74 56.51
N GLU A 393 -33.73 -3.00 56.39
CA GLU A 393 -32.35 -3.39 56.66
C GLU A 393 -31.42 -2.91 55.54
N ASP A 394 -31.81 -3.13 54.28
CA ASP A 394 -31.07 -2.66 53.11
C ASP A 394 -30.94 -1.14 53.10
N GLN A 395 -32.03 -0.41 53.37
CA GLN A 395 -32.01 1.04 53.44
C GLN A 395 -31.03 1.54 54.51
N ARG A 396 -31.07 0.99 55.72
CA ARG A 396 -30.14 1.36 56.80
C ARG A 396 -28.69 1.08 56.42
N ARG A 397 -28.43 -0.05 55.76
CA ARG A 397 -27.10 -0.42 55.31
C ARG A 397 -26.56 0.55 54.27
N ILE A 398 -27.38 0.92 53.28
CA ILE A 398 -27.01 1.85 52.21
C ILE A 398 -26.76 3.26 52.78
N GLU A 399 -27.65 3.76 53.65
CA GLU A 399 -27.50 5.08 54.28
C GLU A 399 -26.28 5.17 55.20
N ALA A 400 -25.96 4.08 55.92
CA ALA A 400 -24.77 3.98 56.77
C ALA A 400 -23.48 4.03 55.95
N VAL A 401 -23.44 3.34 54.80
CA VAL A 401 -22.27 3.32 53.90
C VAL A 401 -22.04 4.68 53.23
N ARG A 402 -23.12 5.34 52.79
CA ARG A 402 -23.05 6.66 52.14
C ARG A 402 -22.73 7.79 53.12
N GLY A 403 -23.22 7.71 54.35
CA GLY A 403 -23.13 8.79 55.34
C GLY A 403 -24.20 9.88 55.17
N GLY A 404 -25.43 9.51 54.80
CA GLY A 404 -26.55 10.45 54.66
C GLY A 404 -27.87 9.79 54.27
N ARG A 405 -29.00 10.44 54.58
CA ARG A 405 -30.36 9.91 54.29
C ARG A 405 -30.64 9.85 52.79
N ALA A 406 -31.36 8.81 52.36
CA ALA A 406 -31.84 8.70 50.98
C ALA A 406 -33.10 9.56 50.76
N GLU A 407 -33.22 10.15 49.59
CA GLU A 407 -34.45 10.82 49.15
C GLU A 407 -35.43 9.77 48.65
N ARG A 408 -36.63 9.72 49.22
CA ARG A 408 -37.62 8.71 48.87
C ARG A 408 -38.75 9.32 48.06
N VAL A 409 -39.08 8.69 46.94
CA VAL A 409 -40.27 9.02 46.16
C VAL A 409 -41.29 7.92 46.36
N ASN A 410 -42.29 8.18 47.21
CA ASN A 410 -43.40 7.29 47.47
C ASN A 410 -44.71 7.97 47.05
N PRO A 411 -45.40 7.49 46.00
CA PRO A 411 -46.63 8.13 45.52
C PRO A 411 -47.78 8.10 46.55
N ASP A 412 -47.77 7.16 47.50
CA ASP A 412 -48.78 7.06 48.56
C ASP A 412 -48.47 7.92 49.78
N ASP A 413 -47.26 8.50 49.87
CA ASP A 413 -46.79 9.28 51.01
C ASP A 413 -46.19 10.61 50.55
N LEU A 414 -47.09 11.56 50.27
CA LEU A 414 -46.77 12.95 49.93
C LEU A 414 -46.69 13.86 51.17
N SER A 415 -46.72 13.28 52.38
CA SER A 415 -46.78 14.05 53.62
C SER A 415 -45.45 14.73 54.00
N GLY A 416 -44.35 14.33 53.34
CA GLY A 416 -43.01 14.92 53.50
C GLY A 416 -42.61 15.88 52.37
N ALA A 417 -41.41 16.47 52.49
CA ALA A 417 -40.83 17.28 51.42
C ALA A 417 -40.52 16.39 50.20
N VAL A 418 -41.35 16.50 49.16
CA VAL A 418 -41.20 15.72 47.93
C VAL A 418 -39.89 16.11 47.21
N PRO A 419 -39.03 15.15 46.83
CA PRO A 419 -37.81 15.42 46.07
C PRO A 419 -38.08 16.23 44.81
N ARG A 420 -37.23 17.21 44.48
CA ARG A 420 -37.30 17.93 43.19
C ARG A 420 -36.49 17.19 42.14
N ILE A 421 -37.10 16.79 41.05
CA ILE A 421 -36.49 16.07 39.93
C ILE A 421 -36.98 16.71 38.62
N ALA A 422 -36.10 16.93 37.65
CA ALA A 422 -36.37 17.71 36.43
C ALA A 422 -36.95 19.10 36.73
N GLY A 423 -36.44 19.75 37.79
CA GLY A 423 -36.89 21.06 38.27
C GLY A 423 -38.29 21.10 38.90
N ARG A 424 -38.99 19.97 39.05
CA ARG A 424 -40.37 19.88 39.59
C ARG A 424 -40.45 18.93 40.80
N PRO A 425 -41.43 19.07 41.69
CA PRO A 425 -41.76 18.02 42.67
C PRO A 425 -41.99 16.67 41.97
N ALA A 426 -41.41 15.58 42.50
CA ALA A 426 -41.43 14.28 41.85
C ALA A 426 -42.84 13.75 41.56
N ASP A 427 -43.80 14.03 42.44
CA ASP A 427 -45.23 13.70 42.30
C ASP A 427 -45.93 14.40 41.12
N GLN A 428 -45.32 15.46 40.58
CA GLN A 428 -45.80 16.19 39.41
C GLN A 428 -45.12 15.73 38.10
N LEU A 429 -44.29 14.69 38.14
CA LEU A 429 -43.69 14.13 36.93
C LEU A 429 -44.73 13.35 36.11
N PRO A 430 -44.76 13.52 34.78
CA PRO A 430 -45.69 12.78 33.92
C PRO A 430 -45.52 11.27 34.10
N TYR A 431 -46.64 10.55 34.23
CA TYR A 431 -46.70 9.08 34.27
C TYR A 431 -46.03 8.43 35.49
N LEU A 432 -45.74 9.17 36.57
CA LEU A 432 -45.09 8.58 37.77
C LEU A 432 -45.89 7.40 38.34
N THR A 433 -47.21 7.52 38.43
CA THR A 433 -48.11 6.46 38.94
C THR A 433 -48.64 5.52 37.85
N ASP A 434 -48.14 5.64 36.62
CA ASP A 434 -48.59 4.84 35.48
C ASP A 434 -47.64 3.67 35.20
N ARG A 435 -47.65 2.70 36.11
CA ARG A 435 -46.75 1.54 36.06
C ARG A 435 -46.99 0.63 34.84
N ASP A 436 -48.25 0.50 34.42
CA ASP A 436 -48.65 -0.33 33.28
C ASP A 436 -48.64 0.42 31.93
N MET A 437 -48.30 1.71 31.94
CA MET A 437 -48.27 2.60 30.78
C MET A 437 -49.64 2.71 30.08
N ASP A 438 -50.73 2.62 30.84
CA ASP A 438 -52.09 2.71 30.31
C ASP A 438 -52.49 4.17 30.11
N ALA A 439 -52.16 5.06 31.05
CA ALA A 439 -52.37 6.50 30.88
C ALA A 439 -51.50 7.03 29.74
N TYR A 440 -50.23 6.63 29.66
CA TYR A 440 -49.33 6.91 28.55
C TYR A 440 -49.94 6.47 27.20
N SER A 441 -50.48 5.26 27.14
CA SER A 441 -51.07 4.73 25.91
C SER A 441 -52.32 5.49 25.50
N ALA A 442 -53.17 5.87 26.45
CA ALA A 442 -54.37 6.64 26.17
C ALA A 442 -54.01 8.06 25.69
N ASP A 443 -53.11 8.72 26.43
CA ASP A 443 -52.77 10.12 26.23
C ASP A 443 -51.93 10.34 24.96
N LEU A 444 -50.89 9.53 24.72
CA LEU A 444 -49.91 9.78 23.65
C LEU A 444 -50.07 8.87 22.42
N LEU A 445 -50.52 7.63 22.61
CA LEU A 445 -50.70 6.66 21.50
C LEU A 445 -52.16 6.55 21.03
N GLY A 446 -53.11 7.21 21.70
CA GLY A 446 -54.54 7.13 21.37
C GLY A 446 -55.13 5.73 21.55
N GLY A 447 -54.56 4.91 22.45
CA GLY A 447 -54.96 3.52 22.67
C GLY A 447 -54.47 2.52 21.61
N VAL A 448 -53.67 2.97 20.63
CA VAL A 448 -53.17 2.13 19.53
C VAL A 448 -51.79 1.55 19.88
N GLY A 449 -51.52 0.31 19.45
CA GLY A 449 -50.23 -0.34 19.61
C GLY A 449 -50.13 -1.27 20.82
N GLY A 450 -49.31 -2.31 20.69
CA GLY A 450 -49.08 -3.29 21.75
C GLY A 450 -48.05 -2.86 22.79
N GLN A 451 -47.88 -3.68 23.83
CA GLN A 451 -46.92 -3.47 24.93
C GLN A 451 -45.47 -3.22 24.45
N ALA A 452 -45.05 -3.84 23.35
CA ALA A 452 -43.74 -3.59 22.76
C ALA A 452 -43.57 -2.13 22.29
N MET A 453 -44.58 -1.59 21.60
CA MET A 453 -44.57 -0.21 21.11
C MET A 453 -44.59 0.79 22.27
N ARG A 454 -45.40 0.52 23.32
CA ARG A 454 -45.45 1.35 24.52
C ARG A 454 -44.08 1.50 25.16
N ARG A 455 -43.38 0.38 25.40
CA ARG A 455 -42.02 0.37 25.98
C ARG A 455 -41.02 1.12 25.12
N ARG A 456 -41.01 0.85 23.81
CA ARG A 456 -40.06 1.43 22.86
C ARG A 456 -40.16 2.96 22.79
N THR A 457 -41.39 3.48 22.86
CA THR A 457 -41.69 4.92 22.68
C THR A 457 -41.77 5.69 23.99
N PHE A 458 -41.75 5.01 25.15
CA PHE A 458 -42.03 5.61 26.46
C PHE A 458 -41.12 6.80 26.78
N ALA A 459 -39.80 6.67 26.64
CA ALA A 459 -38.86 7.76 26.93
C ALA A 459 -39.10 8.99 26.04
N ALA A 460 -39.30 8.76 24.73
CA ALA A 460 -39.64 9.83 23.78
C ALA A 460 -40.94 10.54 24.17
N GLY A 461 -41.99 9.77 24.46
CA GLY A 461 -43.27 10.34 24.85
C GLY A 461 -43.24 11.03 26.21
N TRP A 462 -42.48 10.52 27.18
CA TRP A 462 -42.26 11.18 28.46
C TRP A 462 -41.61 12.56 28.28
N THR A 463 -40.59 12.69 27.41
CA THR A 463 -39.99 14.01 27.11
C THR A 463 -40.93 14.98 26.39
N LEU A 464 -41.89 14.47 25.60
CA LEU A 464 -42.95 15.28 24.98
C LEU A 464 -43.96 15.78 26.02
N ALA A 465 -44.36 14.92 26.96
CA ALA A 465 -45.26 15.25 28.05
C ALA A 465 -44.61 16.27 29.01
N LEU A 466 -43.34 16.09 29.37
CA LEU A 466 -42.61 17.02 30.24
C LEU A 466 -42.54 18.45 29.64
N GLY A 467 -42.35 18.55 28.32
CA GLY A 467 -42.28 19.82 27.61
C GLY A 467 -43.63 20.50 27.34
N GLY A 468 -44.76 19.84 27.64
CA GLY A 468 -46.12 20.35 27.35
C GLY A 468 -46.46 20.41 25.86
N ALA A 469 -45.66 19.77 25.00
CA ALA A 469 -45.86 19.76 23.54
C ALA A 469 -46.88 18.71 23.09
N ALA A 470 -47.16 17.70 23.94
CA ALA A 470 -48.12 16.65 23.68
C ALA A 470 -49.50 17.20 23.33
N ASP A 471 -49.98 18.19 24.08
CA ASP A 471 -51.34 18.75 23.94
C ASP A 471 -51.55 19.58 22.67
N GLN A 472 -50.47 19.97 21.99
CA GLN A 472 -50.51 20.86 20.83
C GLN A 472 -50.46 20.12 19.47
N LEU A 473 -50.12 18.82 19.46
CA LEU A 473 -49.95 18.02 18.24
C LEU A 473 -51.14 17.10 17.98
N GLN A 474 -51.56 16.99 16.72
CA GLN A 474 -52.56 16.00 16.31
C GLN A 474 -52.05 14.56 16.49
N SER A 475 -52.93 13.60 16.81
CA SER A 475 -52.55 12.21 17.13
C SER A 475 -51.67 11.55 16.06
N ARG A 476 -51.95 11.77 14.77
CA ARG A 476 -51.13 11.21 13.67
C ARG A 476 -49.72 11.80 13.60
N GLN A 477 -49.59 13.11 13.83
CA GLN A 477 -48.29 13.81 13.84
C GLN A 477 -47.47 13.38 15.06
N ARG A 478 -48.14 13.23 16.20
CA ARG A 478 -47.56 12.74 17.45
C ARG A 478 -47.02 11.31 17.31
N GLY A 479 -47.81 10.40 16.74
CA GLY A 479 -47.37 9.03 16.46
C GLY A 479 -46.14 8.98 15.55
N LYS A 480 -46.16 9.74 14.45
CA LYS A 480 -45.02 9.84 13.53
C LYS A 480 -43.76 10.39 14.22
N LEU A 481 -43.90 11.42 15.04
CA LEU A 481 -42.77 12.01 15.78
C LEU A 481 -42.20 11.02 16.81
N LEU A 482 -43.06 10.29 17.53
CA LEU A 482 -42.64 9.27 18.49
C LEU A 482 -41.83 8.17 17.80
N ASP A 483 -42.31 7.65 16.68
CA ASP A 483 -41.57 6.66 15.90
C ASP A 483 -40.24 7.22 15.41
N GLN A 484 -40.21 8.45 14.87
CA GLN A 484 -38.97 9.08 14.42
C GLN A 484 -37.95 9.29 15.54
N MET A 485 -38.37 9.79 16.71
CA MET A 485 -37.48 9.96 17.86
C MET A 485 -36.95 8.61 18.34
N THR A 486 -37.81 7.61 18.37
CA THR A 486 -37.43 6.26 18.79
C THR A 486 -36.44 5.63 17.83
N ASP A 487 -36.66 5.79 16.52
CA ASP A 487 -35.78 5.26 15.48
C ASP A 487 -34.43 6.00 15.46
N CYS A 488 -34.41 7.32 15.71
CA CYS A 488 -33.17 8.10 15.70
C CYS A 488 -32.32 7.87 16.96
N PHE A 489 -32.92 7.96 18.15
CA PHE A 489 -32.16 7.89 19.40
C PHE A 489 -31.99 6.46 19.90
N GLY A 490 -32.79 5.50 19.40
CA GLY A 490 -32.73 4.10 19.81
C GLY A 490 -32.86 3.94 21.33
N THR A 491 -31.89 3.25 21.94
CA THR A 491 -31.79 3.08 23.40
C THR A 491 -31.00 4.20 24.10
N ASN A 492 -30.48 5.19 23.37
CA ASN A 492 -29.75 6.33 23.92
C ASN A 492 -30.70 7.38 24.52
N THR A 493 -31.38 6.96 25.59
CA THR A 493 -32.33 7.77 26.36
C THR A 493 -31.69 9.00 27.00
N GLU A 494 -30.39 8.94 27.29
CA GLU A 494 -29.59 10.04 27.83
C GLU A 494 -29.48 11.19 26.84
N LEU A 495 -29.01 10.91 25.61
CA LEU A 495 -28.92 11.92 24.56
C LEU A 495 -30.30 12.47 24.17
N LEU A 496 -31.31 11.59 24.12
CA LEU A 496 -32.70 11.99 23.87
C LEU A 496 -33.17 13.02 24.91
N VAL A 497 -32.99 12.74 26.20
CA VAL A 497 -33.39 13.64 27.29
C VAL A 497 -32.60 14.95 27.21
N ALA A 498 -31.29 14.90 26.98
CA ALA A 498 -30.44 16.10 26.86
C ALA A 498 -30.89 17.03 25.72
N VAL A 499 -31.09 16.47 24.51
CA VAL A 499 -31.58 17.22 23.34
C VAL A 499 -32.95 17.84 23.62
N ARG A 500 -33.86 17.07 24.22
CA ARG A 500 -35.23 17.55 24.53
C ARG A 500 -35.24 18.59 25.64
N ALA A 501 -34.43 18.44 26.68
CA ALA A 501 -34.25 19.43 27.73
C ALA A 501 -33.80 20.78 27.12
N ARG A 502 -32.82 20.75 26.21
CA ARG A 502 -32.32 21.95 25.51
C ARG A 502 -33.37 22.57 24.58
N GLN A 503 -34.10 21.77 23.80
CA GLN A 503 -35.20 22.26 22.97
C GLN A 503 -36.33 22.90 23.78
N ASN A 504 -36.56 22.38 24.99
CA ASN A 504 -37.55 22.90 25.93
C ASN A 504 -37.05 24.12 26.72
N ALA A 505 -35.80 24.57 26.56
CA ALA A 505 -35.30 25.77 27.24
C ALA A 505 -35.92 27.07 26.67
N PRO A 506 -36.19 28.10 27.50
CA PRO A 506 -36.67 29.40 27.04
C PRO A 506 -35.71 30.00 25.98
N GLY A 507 -36.23 30.48 24.85
CA GLY A 507 -35.44 31.05 23.74
C GLY A 507 -35.29 30.13 22.52
N MET A 508 -35.04 28.83 22.74
CA MET A 508 -34.90 27.83 21.66
C MET A 508 -36.25 27.27 21.17
N ARG A 509 -37.30 27.44 21.98
CA ARG A 509 -38.68 26.96 21.73
C ARG A 509 -39.36 27.50 20.48
N LYS A 510 -38.86 28.54 19.80
CA LYS A 510 -39.53 29.15 18.63
C LYS A 510 -38.99 28.67 17.28
N GLN A 511 -37.74 28.20 17.21
CA GLN A 511 -37.07 27.90 15.93
C GLN A 511 -36.93 26.39 15.63
N ASN A 512 -36.92 25.51 16.64
CA ASN A 512 -36.64 24.08 16.48
C ASN A 512 -37.75 23.14 16.99
N ARG A 513 -39.02 23.58 16.94
CA ARG A 513 -40.13 22.82 17.56
C ARG A 513 -40.28 21.40 17.06
N LEU A 514 -39.90 21.12 15.81
CA LEU A 514 -39.82 19.79 15.23
C LEU A 514 -38.63 19.76 14.26
N LEU A 515 -37.53 19.13 14.66
CA LEU A 515 -36.52 18.73 13.68
C LEU A 515 -37.21 17.74 12.72
N ASP A 516 -36.96 17.86 11.42
CA ASP A 516 -37.35 16.78 10.52
C ASP A 516 -36.50 15.52 10.81
N GLU A 517 -36.94 14.39 10.26
CA GLU A 517 -36.27 13.10 10.47
C GLU A 517 -34.80 13.10 10.02
N ALA A 518 -34.50 13.79 8.92
CA ALA A 518 -33.15 13.85 8.38
C ALA A 518 -32.20 14.66 9.28
N ARG A 519 -32.68 15.76 9.87
CA ARG A 519 -31.94 16.56 10.84
C ARG A 519 -31.78 15.84 12.17
N MET A 520 -32.79 15.10 12.65
CA MET A 520 -32.66 14.29 13.86
C MET A 520 -31.57 13.22 13.70
N ARG A 521 -31.58 12.47 12.59
CA ARG A 521 -30.54 11.46 12.32
C ARG A 521 -29.14 12.07 12.26
N ARG A 522 -28.99 13.23 11.62
CA ARG A 522 -27.71 13.93 11.51
C ARG A 522 -27.21 14.50 12.85
N LEU A 523 -28.11 15.05 13.67
CA LEU A 523 -27.82 15.46 15.04
C LEU A 523 -27.33 14.28 15.89
N VAL A 524 -28.05 13.15 15.84
CA VAL A 524 -27.68 11.93 16.54
C VAL A 524 -26.31 11.43 16.06
N ALA A 525 -26.05 11.42 14.75
CA ALA A 525 -24.76 11.01 14.21
C ALA A 525 -23.61 11.89 14.72
N ALA A 526 -23.82 13.20 14.83
CA ALA A 526 -22.83 14.14 15.34
C ALA A 526 -22.57 14.00 16.86
N LEU A 527 -23.57 13.59 17.65
CA LEU A 527 -23.49 13.61 19.12
C LEU A 527 -23.36 12.23 19.79
N SER A 528 -23.76 11.13 19.16
CA SER A 528 -23.87 9.82 19.82
C SER A 528 -22.56 9.23 20.31
N GLY A 529 -21.42 9.63 19.73
CA GLY A 529 -20.09 9.23 20.18
C GLY A 529 -19.35 10.30 20.99
N VAL A 530 -20.01 11.41 21.35
CA VAL A 530 -19.41 12.46 22.17
C VAL A 530 -19.70 12.18 23.65
N PRO A 531 -18.67 12.09 24.52
CA PRO A 531 -18.89 11.91 25.95
C PRO A 531 -19.67 13.06 26.58
N GLY A 532 -20.45 12.78 27.62
CA GLY A 532 -21.10 13.81 28.43
C GLY A 532 -20.09 14.76 29.04
N SER A 533 -20.01 15.97 28.48
CA SER A 533 -18.98 16.96 28.78
C SER A 533 -19.45 18.35 28.38
N VAL A 534 -18.77 19.39 28.87
CA VAL A 534 -18.99 20.78 28.47
C VAL A 534 -18.89 20.94 26.94
N PHE A 535 -17.95 20.22 26.31
CA PHE A 535 -17.83 20.18 24.85
C PHE A 535 -19.12 19.70 24.17
N ARG A 536 -19.70 18.59 24.63
CA ARG A 536 -20.95 18.07 24.06
C ARG A 536 -22.11 19.05 24.22
N ASP A 537 -22.17 19.72 25.37
CA ASP A 537 -23.23 20.71 25.64
C ASP A 537 -23.10 21.94 24.74
N CYS A 538 -21.87 22.43 24.52
CA CYS A 538 -21.57 23.52 23.59
C CYS A 538 -21.90 23.12 22.14
N LEU A 539 -21.46 21.93 21.70
CA LEU A 539 -21.73 21.41 20.37
C LEU A 539 -23.24 21.21 20.14
N MET A 540 -23.93 20.61 21.10
CA MET A 540 -25.39 20.47 21.05
C MET A 540 -26.08 21.83 20.98
N SER A 541 -25.59 22.84 21.72
CA SER A 541 -26.11 24.20 21.64
C SER A 541 -25.87 24.84 20.28
N ALA A 542 -24.71 24.61 19.65
CA ALA A 542 -24.41 25.11 18.32
C ALA A 542 -25.28 24.46 17.24
N LEU A 543 -25.41 23.12 17.27
CA LEU A 543 -26.17 22.33 16.30
C LEU A 543 -27.70 22.51 16.40
N LEU A 544 -28.19 22.88 17.58
CA LEU A 544 -29.60 23.24 17.81
C LEU A 544 -29.82 24.76 17.72
N GLY A 545 -28.77 25.57 17.66
CA GLY A 545 -28.84 27.02 17.61
C GLY A 545 -29.13 27.55 16.20
N PRO A 546 -29.28 28.88 16.05
CA PRO A 546 -29.35 29.52 14.74
C PRO A 546 -27.96 29.47 14.08
N ALA A 547 -27.66 28.40 13.37
CA ALA A 547 -26.52 28.33 12.46
C ALA A 547 -26.94 28.83 11.07
N ALA A 548 -26.09 29.64 10.43
CA ALA A 548 -26.31 30.11 9.06
C ALA A 548 -26.21 28.98 8.02
N GLU A 549 -25.47 27.91 8.36
CA GLU A 549 -25.22 26.74 7.52
C GLU A 549 -25.55 25.43 8.25
N ASP A 550 -25.66 24.34 7.48
CA ASP A 550 -25.79 22.99 8.00
C ASP A 550 -24.42 22.46 8.47
N LEU A 551 -24.27 22.27 9.79
CA LEU A 551 -23.01 21.92 10.45
C LEU A 551 -22.91 20.45 10.85
N TYR A 552 -23.96 19.65 10.67
CA TYR A 552 -24.00 18.28 11.21
C TYR A 552 -22.92 17.39 10.62
N ASP A 553 -22.77 17.40 9.29
CA ASP A 553 -21.85 16.51 8.58
C ASP A 553 -20.38 16.87 8.85
N GLU A 554 -20.07 18.17 8.93
CA GLU A 554 -18.71 18.62 9.27
C GLU A 554 -18.38 18.29 10.73
N SER A 555 -19.34 18.48 11.66
CA SER A 555 -19.17 18.12 13.07
C SER A 555 -18.91 16.63 13.25
N ALA A 556 -19.73 15.78 12.61
CA ALA A 556 -19.57 14.33 12.65
C ALA A 556 -18.22 13.90 12.03
N ARG A 557 -17.78 14.55 10.94
CA ARG A 557 -16.51 14.22 10.28
C ARG A 557 -15.29 14.68 11.08
N ARG A 558 -15.31 15.88 11.67
CA ARG A 558 -14.11 16.52 12.24
C ARG A 558 -13.99 16.39 13.75
N LEU A 559 -15.10 16.46 14.47
CA LEU A 559 -15.09 16.50 15.93
C LEU A 559 -15.26 15.12 16.54
N LEU A 560 -16.15 14.29 15.98
CA LEU A 560 -16.41 12.95 16.49
C LEU A 560 -15.14 12.08 16.65
N PRO A 561 -14.19 12.05 15.69
CA PRO A 561 -12.98 11.24 15.82
C PRO A 561 -12.06 11.65 16.99
N VAL A 562 -12.21 12.87 17.49
CA VAL A 562 -11.41 13.44 18.58
C VAL A 562 -12.27 13.82 19.79
N ALA A 563 -13.53 13.38 19.82
CA ALA A 563 -14.51 13.80 20.81
C ALA A 563 -14.11 13.42 22.24
N THR A 564 -13.49 12.26 22.46
CA THR A 564 -12.98 11.85 23.76
C THR A 564 -11.87 12.77 24.25
N ARG A 565 -10.95 13.16 23.36
CA ARG A 565 -9.88 14.09 23.73
C ARG A 565 -10.42 15.49 23.96
N LEU A 566 -11.29 15.98 23.07
CA LEU A 566 -11.97 17.27 23.23
C LEU A 566 -12.76 17.32 24.54
N ALA A 567 -13.47 16.26 24.92
CA ALA A 567 -14.18 16.22 26.20
C ALA A 567 -13.27 16.46 27.42
N ALA A 568 -11.97 16.14 27.32
CA ALA A 568 -10.99 16.36 28.38
C ALA A 568 -10.26 17.71 28.29
N VAL A 569 -10.05 18.27 27.10
CA VAL A 569 -9.20 19.46 26.88
C VAL A 569 -9.94 20.69 26.37
N PHE A 570 -11.24 20.58 26.09
CA PHE A 570 -12.06 21.66 25.59
C PHE A 570 -12.33 22.68 26.70
N ASP A 571 -12.14 23.95 26.36
CA ASP A 571 -12.31 25.09 27.24
C ASP A 571 -13.16 26.12 26.47
N PRO A 572 -14.44 26.33 26.86
CA PRO A 572 -15.38 27.11 26.05
C PRO A 572 -14.92 28.56 25.84
N ASP A 573 -14.24 29.13 26.84
CA ASP A 573 -13.78 30.52 26.84
C ASP A 573 -12.44 30.70 26.12
N ARG A 574 -11.79 29.60 25.73
CA ARG A 574 -10.47 29.65 25.10
C ARG A 574 -10.58 30.12 23.65
N PRO A 575 -9.76 31.09 23.21
CA PRO A 575 -9.79 31.54 21.82
C PRO A 575 -9.26 30.45 20.88
N VAL A 576 -9.96 30.22 19.78
CA VAL A 576 -9.51 29.38 18.67
C VAL A 576 -9.92 30.05 17.33
N GLY A 577 -8.98 30.77 16.71
CA GLY A 577 -9.22 31.42 15.41
C GLY A 577 -8.67 32.83 15.32
N THR A 578 -8.87 33.44 14.16
CA THR A 578 -8.65 34.87 13.95
C THR A 578 -9.70 35.67 14.73
N GLU A 579 -9.31 36.80 15.32
CA GLU A 579 -10.16 37.67 16.17
C GLU A 579 -10.47 37.15 17.60
N ASP A 580 -9.67 36.24 18.15
CA ASP A 580 -9.83 35.73 19.52
C ASP A 580 -11.22 35.08 19.80
N LEU A 581 -11.83 34.48 18.76
CA LEU A 581 -13.15 33.84 18.88
C LEU A 581 -13.13 32.66 19.88
N PRO A 582 -13.99 32.66 20.92
CA PRO A 582 -14.07 31.55 21.87
C PRO A 582 -14.44 30.22 21.21
N MET A 583 -13.93 29.11 21.72
CA MET A 583 -14.23 27.76 21.21
C MET A 583 -15.73 27.47 21.16
N GLU A 584 -16.53 27.95 22.12
CA GLU A 584 -17.98 27.76 22.09
C GLU A 584 -18.67 28.45 20.91
N ASP A 585 -18.18 29.63 20.52
CA ASP A 585 -18.71 30.41 19.41
C ASP A 585 -18.20 29.87 18.08
N ALA A 586 -16.94 29.42 18.04
CA ALA A 586 -16.35 28.76 16.88
C ALA A 586 -17.16 27.52 16.42
N LEU A 587 -17.78 26.79 17.36
CA LEU A 587 -18.64 25.65 17.02
C LEU A 587 -19.90 26.02 16.22
N ARG A 588 -20.25 27.31 16.13
CA ARG A 588 -21.40 27.81 15.34
C ARG A 588 -21.06 28.07 13.88
N GLU A 589 -19.81 27.90 13.48
CA GLU A 589 -19.32 28.16 12.12
C GLU A 589 -18.54 26.97 11.57
N ARG A 590 -18.62 26.74 10.26
CA ARG A 590 -17.91 25.63 9.60
C ARG A 590 -16.38 25.77 9.75
N ALA A 591 -15.84 26.98 9.62
CA ALA A 591 -14.41 27.25 9.81
C ALA A 591 -13.98 26.98 11.26
N GLY A 592 -14.78 27.43 12.24
CA GLY A 592 -14.51 27.19 13.65
C GLY A 592 -14.58 25.71 14.05
N ILE A 593 -15.53 24.93 13.51
CA ILE A 593 -15.57 23.47 13.69
C ILE A 593 -14.28 22.79 13.19
N ARG A 594 -13.76 23.22 12.04
CA ARG A 594 -12.49 22.68 11.52
C ARG A 594 -11.31 23.02 12.42
N ARG A 595 -11.28 24.25 12.97
CA ARG A 595 -10.25 24.67 13.93
C ARG A 595 -10.30 23.87 15.23
N VAL A 596 -11.48 23.74 15.84
CA VAL A 596 -11.68 22.91 17.04
C VAL A 596 -11.34 21.44 16.76
N GLY A 597 -11.70 20.94 15.58
CA GLY A 597 -11.32 19.61 15.12
C GLY A 597 -9.81 19.44 15.02
N LEU A 598 -9.10 20.34 14.35
CA LEU A 598 -7.63 20.33 14.24
C LEU A 598 -6.97 20.41 15.61
N TYR A 599 -7.44 21.30 16.49
CA TYR A 599 -6.99 21.41 17.87
C TYR A 599 -7.13 20.06 18.60
N GLY A 600 -8.30 19.43 18.53
CA GLY A 600 -8.54 18.11 19.12
C GLY A 600 -7.58 17.05 18.55
N ARG A 601 -7.30 17.09 17.25
CA ARG A 601 -6.34 16.18 16.59
C ARG A 601 -4.92 16.41 17.08
N LEU A 602 -4.46 17.66 17.20
CA LEU A 602 -3.14 18.01 17.71
C LEU A 602 -2.97 17.60 19.19
N CYS A 603 -3.98 17.87 20.02
CA CYS A 603 -3.99 17.45 21.42
C CYS A 603 -4.00 15.93 21.60
N THR A 604 -4.53 15.20 20.62
CA THR A 604 -4.49 13.72 20.58
C THR A 604 -3.12 13.23 20.12
N ALA A 605 -2.57 13.90 19.11
CA ALA A 605 -1.29 13.58 18.50
C ALA A 605 -0.10 13.81 19.45
N VAL A 606 -0.04 14.96 20.13
CA VAL A 606 1.14 15.38 20.90
C VAL A 606 0.79 15.63 22.35
N THR A 607 0.55 14.56 23.09
CA THR A 607 0.10 14.61 24.49
C THR A 607 1.09 15.29 25.44
N GLY A 608 2.38 15.40 25.06
CA GLY A 608 3.42 16.08 25.83
C GLY A 608 3.48 17.61 25.66
N VAL A 609 2.69 18.19 24.76
CA VAL A 609 2.60 19.65 24.57
C VAL A 609 1.36 20.17 25.28
N ASP A 610 1.50 21.31 25.97
CA ASP A 610 0.40 21.97 26.67
C ASP A 610 -0.76 22.31 25.70
N PRO A 611 -2.00 21.87 25.97
CA PRO A 611 -3.16 22.21 25.14
C PRO A 611 -3.34 23.71 24.89
N ALA A 612 -2.97 24.59 25.84
CA ALA A 612 -3.07 26.04 25.63
C ALA A 612 -2.16 26.52 24.48
N ARG A 613 -0.96 25.98 24.40
CA ARG A 613 0.00 26.29 23.34
C ARG A 613 -0.48 25.81 21.96
N LEU A 614 -1.06 24.61 21.90
CA LEU A 614 -1.62 24.07 20.66
C LEU A 614 -2.84 24.87 20.18
N ALA A 615 -3.69 25.34 21.10
CA ALA A 615 -4.81 26.22 20.74
C ALA A 615 -4.32 27.55 20.12
N ALA A 616 -3.28 28.17 20.71
CA ALA A 616 -2.69 29.39 20.18
C ALA A 616 -2.06 29.19 18.79
N ALA A 617 -1.38 28.06 18.56
CA ALA A 617 -0.83 27.74 17.25
C ALA A 617 -1.94 27.63 16.19
N VAL A 618 -3.03 26.90 16.47
CA VAL A 618 -4.18 26.77 15.55
C VAL A 618 -4.87 28.11 15.30
N ALA A 619 -4.93 28.99 16.31
CA ALA A 619 -5.52 30.32 16.16
C ALA A 619 -4.77 31.19 15.14
N SER A 620 -3.43 31.08 15.09
CA SER A 620 -2.59 31.85 14.17
C SER A 620 -2.66 31.42 12.69
N MET A 621 -3.24 30.24 12.40
CA MET A 621 -3.32 29.69 11.05
C MET A 621 -4.49 30.30 10.26
N ASP A 622 -4.34 30.43 8.93
CA ASP A 622 -5.45 30.75 8.04
C ASP A 622 -6.38 29.53 7.81
N ASP A 623 -7.60 29.76 7.32
CA ASP A 623 -8.60 28.71 7.14
C ASP A 623 -8.22 27.67 6.06
N THR A 624 -7.46 28.08 5.04
CA THR A 624 -7.00 27.18 3.97
C THR A 624 -6.03 26.15 4.56
N LEU A 625 -5.08 26.60 5.37
CA LEU A 625 -4.12 25.79 6.08
C LEU A 625 -4.81 24.87 7.10
N VAL A 626 -5.74 25.39 7.91
CA VAL A 626 -6.53 24.57 8.84
C VAL A 626 -7.28 23.46 8.10
N GLY A 627 -7.90 23.80 6.96
CA GLY A 627 -8.59 22.84 6.10
C GLY A 627 -7.66 21.73 5.60
N ALA A 628 -6.47 22.09 5.12
CA ALA A 628 -5.50 21.10 4.64
C ALA A 628 -4.93 20.22 5.77
N LEU A 629 -4.53 20.80 6.89
CA LEU A 629 -4.02 20.06 8.05
C LEU A 629 -5.08 19.11 8.65
N CYS A 630 -6.36 19.49 8.57
CA CYS A 630 -7.49 18.63 8.95
C CYS A 630 -7.57 17.31 8.15
N GLU A 631 -6.97 17.24 6.96
CA GLU A 631 -6.98 16.04 6.11
C GLU A 631 -5.72 15.18 6.26
N ILE A 632 -4.64 15.72 6.85
CA ILE A 632 -3.38 14.99 7.04
C ILE A 632 -3.53 13.94 8.15
N PRO A 633 -3.17 12.66 7.97
CA PRO A 633 -3.20 11.61 9.01
C PRO A 633 -2.41 11.99 10.27
N ALA A 634 -2.80 11.52 11.45
CA ALA A 634 -2.18 12.02 12.68
C ALA A 634 -0.69 11.67 12.90
N PRO A 635 -0.03 10.60 12.38
CA PRO A 635 1.42 10.46 12.52
C PRO A 635 2.19 11.60 11.85
N SER A 636 1.66 12.07 10.74
CA SER A 636 2.18 13.18 9.97
C SER A 636 1.87 14.51 10.65
N LEU A 637 0.68 14.61 11.23
CA LEU A 637 0.30 15.72 12.10
C LEU A 637 1.18 15.81 13.37
N GLN A 638 1.58 14.69 13.97
CA GLN A 638 2.48 14.62 15.14
C GLN A 638 3.85 15.21 14.83
N PHE A 639 4.40 14.87 13.66
CA PHE A 639 5.66 15.44 13.20
C PHE A 639 5.53 16.94 12.92
N LEU A 640 4.47 17.34 12.21
CA LEU A 640 4.19 18.74 11.91
C LEU A 640 3.98 19.57 13.17
N ALA A 641 3.25 19.05 14.16
CA ALA A 641 2.92 19.71 15.43
C ALA A 641 4.15 20.22 16.20
N GLY A 642 5.26 19.49 16.16
CA GLY A 642 6.53 19.94 16.76
C GLY A 642 7.19 21.11 16.02
N ARG A 643 6.71 21.44 14.81
CA ARG A 643 7.20 22.51 13.94
C ARG A 643 6.13 23.51 13.51
N LEU A 644 4.90 23.42 14.02
CA LEU A 644 3.81 24.37 13.70
C LEU A 644 4.05 25.80 14.23
N GLU A 645 5.16 26.07 14.91
CA GLU A 645 5.58 27.43 15.26
C GLU A 645 6.62 28.00 14.29
N ASP A 646 7.09 27.19 13.35
CA ASP A 646 8.10 27.58 12.36
C ASP A 646 7.43 28.36 11.21
N PRO A 647 7.66 29.68 11.08
CA PRO A 647 7.09 30.46 9.99
C PRO A 647 7.59 29.97 8.62
N GLU A 648 8.83 29.46 8.55
CA GLU A 648 9.43 28.96 7.31
C GLU A 648 8.72 27.70 6.81
N LEU A 649 8.25 26.84 7.72
CA LEU A 649 7.44 25.67 7.38
C LEU A 649 6.14 26.09 6.69
N PHE A 650 5.44 27.10 7.21
CA PHE A 650 4.19 27.54 6.60
C PHE A 650 4.39 28.25 5.27
N GLU A 651 5.45 29.06 5.13
CA GLU A 651 5.82 29.64 3.85
C GLU A 651 6.20 28.57 2.81
N LEU A 652 6.88 27.49 3.22
CA LEU A 652 7.20 26.34 2.36
C LEU A 652 5.94 25.60 1.87
N LEU A 653 4.98 25.39 2.76
CA LEU A 653 3.76 24.64 2.45
C LEU A 653 2.73 25.46 1.67
N ARG A 654 2.64 26.78 1.88
CA ARG A 654 1.58 27.64 1.31
C ARG A 654 1.41 27.53 -0.21
N PRO A 655 2.47 27.51 -1.05
CA PRO A 655 2.33 27.34 -2.51
C PRO A 655 1.85 25.94 -2.91
N LEU A 656 2.21 24.93 -2.12
CA LEU A 656 1.90 23.51 -2.36
C LEU A 656 0.48 23.14 -1.90
N LEU A 657 -0.10 23.95 -1.01
CA LEU A 657 -1.44 23.81 -0.44
C LEU A 657 -2.56 24.38 -1.33
N GLN A 658 -2.23 25.04 -2.44
CA GLN A 658 -3.19 25.62 -3.38
C GLN A 658 -3.32 24.83 -4.70
N GLY A 659 -2.60 23.72 -4.85
CA GLY A 659 -2.57 22.90 -6.08
C GLY A 659 -3.34 21.58 -6.00
N ASP A 660 -3.46 20.89 -7.14
CA ASP A 660 -4.19 19.61 -7.31
C ASP A 660 -3.61 18.44 -6.49
N ASP A 661 -2.43 18.63 -5.90
CA ASP A 661 -1.65 17.66 -5.12
C ASP A 661 -1.98 17.60 -3.62
N LEU A 662 -2.99 18.35 -3.15
CA LEU A 662 -3.39 18.35 -1.75
C LEU A 662 -3.74 16.94 -1.22
N ASP A 663 -4.31 16.09 -2.09
CA ASP A 663 -4.65 14.71 -1.75
C ASP A 663 -3.42 13.86 -1.40
N LEU A 664 -2.23 14.23 -1.88
CA LEU A 664 -0.98 13.52 -1.58
C LEU A 664 -0.49 13.78 -0.15
N LEU A 665 -0.75 14.97 0.43
CA LEU A 665 -0.41 15.25 1.84
C LEU A 665 -1.12 14.29 2.80
N THR A 666 -2.32 13.85 2.43
CA THR A 666 -3.06 12.86 3.20
C THR A 666 -2.42 11.46 3.18
N ARG A 667 -1.45 11.24 2.29
CA ARG A 667 -0.72 9.97 2.12
C ARG A 667 0.71 10.02 2.65
N TYR A 668 1.19 11.19 3.05
CA TYR A 668 2.57 11.34 3.50
C TYR A 668 2.80 10.61 4.82
N THR A 669 3.92 9.90 4.90
CA THR A 669 4.43 9.30 6.13
C THR A 669 5.32 10.30 6.89
N PRO A 670 5.64 10.09 8.18
CA PRO A 670 6.59 10.93 8.90
C PRO A 670 7.95 11.06 8.21
N GLN A 671 8.40 10.01 7.50
CA GLN A 671 9.63 10.03 6.71
C GLN A 671 9.51 10.94 5.48
N MET A 672 8.37 10.95 4.80
CA MET A 672 8.10 11.87 3.69
C MET A 672 8.09 13.32 4.17
N TRP A 673 7.49 13.58 5.34
CA TRP A 673 7.56 14.91 5.95
C TRP A 673 8.98 15.32 6.33
N ARG A 674 9.77 14.44 6.94
CA ARG A 674 11.20 14.72 7.19
C ARG A 674 11.97 14.98 5.89
N THR A 675 11.70 14.21 4.84
CA THR A 675 12.38 14.39 3.54
C THR A 675 11.99 15.74 2.92
N LEU A 676 10.71 16.13 3.01
CA LEU A 676 10.23 17.44 2.57
C LEU A 676 10.90 18.60 3.33
N LEU A 677 11.11 18.46 4.64
CA LEU A 677 11.63 19.56 5.48
C LEU A 677 13.15 19.60 5.60
N ASP A 678 13.82 18.44 5.64
CA ASP A 678 15.20 18.34 6.13
C ASP A 678 16.19 17.76 5.10
N GLY A 679 15.73 17.20 3.97
CA GLY A 679 16.65 16.41 3.13
C GLY A 679 16.12 15.89 1.80
N LEU A 680 15.37 16.70 1.06
CA LEU A 680 14.92 16.32 -0.27
C LEU A 680 16.12 16.23 -1.22
N ARG A 681 16.18 15.19 -2.05
CA ARG A 681 17.13 15.15 -3.17
C ARG A 681 16.58 16.04 -4.30
N GLN A 682 17.42 16.95 -4.81
CA GLN A 682 17.02 17.96 -5.81
C GLN A 682 15.81 18.83 -5.34
N PRO A 683 15.90 19.52 -4.18
CA PRO A 683 14.80 20.30 -3.59
C PRO A 683 14.30 21.42 -4.51
N GLU A 684 15.15 21.93 -5.41
CA GLU A 684 14.83 22.97 -6.38
C GLU A 684 13.70 22.59 -7.35
N HIS A 685 13.42 21.29 -7.52
CA HIS A 685 12.39 20.81 -8.43
C HIS A 685 11.02 20.59 -7.78
N LEU A 686 10.92 20.70 -6.45
CA LEU A 686 9.66 20.56 -5.70
C LEU A 686 8.57 21.52 -6.21
N GLY A 687 8.93 22.78 -6.46
CA GLY A 687 7.98 23.78 -6.97
C GLY A 687 7.49 23.50 -8.40
N SER A 688 8.21 22.67 -9.17
CA SER A 688 7.86 22.35 -10.56
C SER A 688 7.14 21.00 -10.70
N LEU A 689 7.50 20.03 -9.87
CA LEU A 689 7.01 18.64 -9.90
C LEU A 689 5.90 18.36 -8.88
N GLY A 690 5.68 19.28 -7.93
CA GLY A 690 4.64 19.14 -6.92
C GLY A 690 5.00 18.15 -5.82
N LEU A 691 4.01 17.84 -4.98
CA LEU A 691 4.17 17.03 -3.76
C LEU A 691 4.43 15.56 -4.08
N GLY A 692 4.09 15.06 -5.26
CA GLY A 692 4.43 13.70 -5.64
C GLY A 692 5.95 13.43 -5.68
N TRP A 693 6.77 14.48 -5.88
CA TRP A 693 8.23 14.35 -5.92
C TRP A 693 8.83 13.86 -4.60
N VAL A 694 8.24 14.26 -3.46
CA VAL A 694 8.67 13.78 -2.14
C VAL A 694 8.48 12.27 -2.00
N GLN A 695 7.39 11.73 -2.55
CA GLN A 695 7.13 10.29 -2.50
C GLN A 695 8.13 9.52 -3.35
N ILE A 696 8.46 10.02 -4.54
CA ILE A 696 9.52 9.44 -5.38
C ILE A 696 10.85 9.48 -4.65
N ALA A 697 11.25 10.62 -4.08
CA ALA A 697 12.52 10.76 -3.38
C ALA A 697 12.68 9.82 -2.18
N VAL A 698 11.58 9.45 -1.52
CA VAL A 698 11.59 8.47 -0.42
C VAL A 698 11.63 7.03 -0.90
N GLN A 699 10.95 6.71 -2.01
CA GLN A 699 10.84 5.35 -2.54
C GLN A 699 12.04 4.95 -3.42
N ASP A 700 12.64 5.92 -4.11
CA ASP A 700 13.83 5.74 -4.95
C ASP A 700 15.12 5.74 -4.11
N THR A 701 15.28 4.67 -3.32
CA THR A 701 16.45 4.52 -2.44
C THR A 701 17.78 4.36 -3.19
N ALA A 702 17.74 3.87 -4.44
CA ALA A 702 18.91 3.73 -5.31
C ALA A 702 19.27 5.04 -6.00
N GLY A 703 18.31 5.95 -6.13
CA GLY A 703 18.53 7.24 -6.76
C GLY A 703 18.51 7.18 -8.29
N ASP A 704 17.74 6.25 -8.85
CA ASP A 704 17.64 5.96 -10.27
C ASP A 704 16.75 6.97 -11.02
N VAL A 705 15.93 7.75 -10.30
CA VAL A 705 15.04 8.75 -10.86
C VAL A 705 15.69 10.14 -10.81
N ASP A 706 15.84 10.77 -11.98
CA ASP A 706 16.28 12.17 -12.11
C ASP A 706 15.07 13.07 -12.45
N ALA A 707 14.81 14.07 -11.60
CA ALA A 707 13.74 15.05 -11.80
C ALA A 707 13.80 15.73 -13.17
N ARG A 708 15.00 15.94 -13.73
CA ARG A 708 15.18 16.58 -15.03
C ARG A 708 14.67 15.72 -16.18
N VAL A 709 14.79 14.39 -16.05
CA VAL A 709 14.27 13.43 -17.02
C VAL A 709 12.75 13.40 -16.97
N LEU A 710 12.16 13.38 -15.77
CA LEU A 710 10.71 13.48 -15.58
C LEU A 710 10.11 14.79 -16.11
N LEU A 711 10.77 15.91 -15.86
CA LEU A 711 10.37 17.21 -16.42
C LEU A 711 10.40 17.20 -17.94
N ARG A 712 11.40 16.53 -18.54
CA ARG A 712 11.49 16.36 -19.98
C ARG A 712 10.38 15.44 -20.52
N ILE A 713 10.11 14.32 -19.86
CA ILE A 713 9.01 13.41 -20.23
C ILE A 713 7.68 14.16 -20.22
N ALA A 714 7.39 14.94 -19.17
CA ALA A 714 6.18 15.74 -19.08
C ALA A 714 6.07 16.79 -20.20
N ALA A 715 7.18 17.49 -20.49
CA ALA A 715 7.24 18.48 -21.54
C ALA A 715 7.04 17.87 -22.94
N ASP A 716 7.74 16.76 -23.22
CA ASP A 716 7.67 16.05 -24.51
C ASP A 716 6.30 15.37 -24.71
N ALA A 717 5.62 14.97 -23.62
CA ALA A 717 4.26 14.43 -23.63
C ALA A 717 3.15 15.50 -23.71
N GLY A 718 3.46 16.76 -23.42
CA GLY A 718 2.48 17.85 -23.36
C GLY A 718 1.51 17.76 -22.18
N VAL A 719 1.89 17.08 -21.09
CA VAL A 719 1.06 16.92 -19.89
C VAL A 719 1.54 17.82 -18.74
N PRO A 720 0.67 18.22 -17.80
CA PRO A 720 1.09 18.91 -16.58
C PRO A 720 2.19 18.12 -15.83
N ARG A 721 3.19 18.84 -15.32
CA ARG A 721 4.34 18.23 -14.63
C ARG A 721 3.95 17.34 -13.42
N PRO A 722 2.95 17.70 -12.59
CA PRO A 722 2.47 16.82 -11.52
C PRO A 722 1.85 15.52 -12.05
N ASP A 723 1.25 15.52 -13.24
CA ASP A 723 0.62 14.33 -13.82
C ASP A 723 1.65 13.28 -14.25
N ALA A 724 2.80 13.71 -14.77
CA ALA A 724 3.91 12.78 -15.06
C ALA A 724 4.46 12.11 -13.79
N VAL A 725 4.53 12.87 -12.68
CA VAL A 725 4.92 12.35 -11.37
C VAL A 725 3.90 11.34 -10.84
N ARG A 726 2.61 11.65 -10.96
CA ARG A 726 1.52 10.74 -10.57
C ARG A 726 1.49 9.48 -11.42
N ALA A 727 1.72 9.60 -12.73
CA ALA A 727 1.83 8.46 -13.63
C ALA A 727 3.01 7.56 -13.25
N LEU A 728 4.17 8.14 -12.89
CA LEU A 728 5.31 7.35 -12.42
C LEU A 728 5.02 6.67 -11.07
N LEU A 729 4.39 7.38 -10.13
CA LEU A 729 3.93 6.77 -8.87
C LEU A 729 2.89 5.65 -9.07
N GLY A 730 2.18 5.65 -10.20
CA GLY A 730 1.31 4.56 -10.63
C GLY A 730 2.06 3.34 -11.18
N THR A 731 3.35 3.46 -11.46
CA THR A 731 4.22 2.35 -11.90
C THR A 731 5.01 1.77 -10.72
N GLY A 732 5.30 0.46 -10.78
CA GLY A 732 6.13 -0.21 -9.77
C GLY A 732 7.53 0.41 -9.67
N PRO A 733 8.09 0.66 -8.47
CA PRO A 733 9.43 1.26 -8.30
C PRO A 733 10.55 0.52 -9.03
N GLU A 734 10.43 -0.79 -9.19
CA GLU A 734 11.33 -1.64 -9.97
C GLU A 734 11.39 -1.29 -11.47
N HIS A 735 10.40 -0.54 -11.98
CA HIS A 735 10.28 -0.16 -13.38
C HIS A 735 10.65 1.30 -13.64
N TRP A 736 10.83 2.11 -12.59
CA TRP A 736 11.23 3.52 -12.71
C TRP A 736 12.56 3.72 -13.45
N PRO A 737 13.60 2.89 -13.24
CA PRO A 737 14.84 3.01 -14.02
C PRO A 737 14.59 2.81 -15.52
N THR A 738 13.71 1.89 -15.89
CA THR A 738 13.34 1.63 -17.29
C THR A 738 12.61 2.82 -17.91
N VAL A 739 11.68 3.43 -17.17
CA VAL A 739 11.00 4.66 -17.62
C VAL A 739 11.99 5.79 -17.84
N CYS A 740 12.93 5.99 -16.91
CA CYS A 740 13.94 7.05 -17.00
C CYS A 740 14.99 6.77 -18.09
N ALA A 741 15.28 5.50 -18.39
CA ALA A 741 16.21 5.09 -19.44
C ALA A 741 15.64 5.30 -20.86
N HIS A 742 14.31 5.34 -21.01
CA HIS A 742 13.62 5.48 -22.30
C HIS A 742 12.69 6.71 -22.33
N PRO A 743 13.20 7.94 -22.19
CA PRO A 743 12.37 9.14 -22.01
C PRO A 743 11.48 9.45 -23.22
N VAL A 744 11.91 9.13 -24.44
CA VAL A 744 11.12 9.36 -25.66
C VAL A 744 9.92 8.41 -25.72
N LEU A 745 10.15 7.12 -25.44
CA LEU A 745 9.08 6.13 -25.34
C LEU A 745 8.12 6.49 -24.21
N ALA A 746 8.64 6.82 -23.03
CA ALA A 746 7.86 7.20 -21.86
C ALA A 746 6.98 8.43 -22.13
N ALA A 747 7.52 9.48 -22.76
CA ALA A 747 6.74 10.67 -23.11
C ALA A 747 5.58 10.35 -24.05
N ARG A 748 5.85 9.55 -25.08
CA ARG A 748 4.82 9.18 -26.06
C ARG A 748 3.77 8.22 -25.48
N TRP A 749 4.20 7.28 -24.64
CA TRP A 749 3.32 6.39 -23.90
C TRP A 749 2.40 7.16 -22.96
N LEU A 750 2.96 8.11 -22.21
CA LEU A 750 2.20 8.97 -21.30
C LEU A 750 1.19 9.85 -22.06
N ALA A 751 1.58 10.43 -23.19
CA ALA A 751 0.70 11.26 -24.01
C ALA A 751 -0.47 10.48 -24.63
N GLU A 752 -0.21 9.27 -25.13
CA GLU A 752 -1.20 8.46 -25.86
C GLU A 752 -2.04 7.58 -24.91
N GLN A 753 -1.49 7.14 -23.77
CA GLN A 753 -2.12 6.15 -22.89
C GLN A 753 -2.44 6.64 -21.48
N GLY A 754 -1.85 7.76 -21.05
CA GLY A 754 -2.06 8.33 -19.71
C GLY A 754 -1.38 7.56 -18.57
N ASP A 755 -0.54 6.57 -18.88
CA ASP A 755 0.23 5.78 -17.92
C ASP A 755 1.69 5.56 -18.38
N LEU A 756 2.51 4.94 -17.52
CA LEU A 756 3.93 4.68 -17.76
C LEU A 756 4.28 3.17 -17.67
N ASP A 757 3.32 2.29 -17.93
CA ASP A 757 3.53 0.84 -17.89
C ASP A 757 4.20 0.32 -19.17
N LEU A 758 5.50 0.59 -19.28
CA LEU A 758 6.31 0.31 -20.47
C LEU A 758 7.41 -0.72 -20.25
N ALA A 759 7.58 -1.23 -19.03
CA ALA A 759 8.69 -2.15 -18.70
C ALA A 759 8.58 -3.50 -19.41
N GLU A 760 7.37 -4.06 -19.53
CA GLU A 760 7.16 -5.31 -20.25
C GLU A 760 7.38 -5.14 -21.76
N ILE A 761 7.04 -3.96 -22.30
CA ILE A 761 7.29 -3.60 -23.71
C ILE A 761 8.80 -3.51 -23.96
N VAL A 762 9.54 -2.78 -23.13
CA VAL A 762 11.02 -2.69 -23.26
C VAL A 762 11.69 -4.07 -23.13
N ALA A 763 11.13 -4.99 -22.34
CA ALA A 763 11.63 -6.34 -22.22
C ALA A 763 11.33 -7.23 -23.45
N ALA A 764 10.15 -7.06 -24.06
CA ALA A 764 9.71 -7.85 -25.23
C ALA A 764 10.31 -7.36 -26.55
N PHE A 765 10.66 -6.07 -26.64
CA PHE A 765 11.17 -5.44 -27.86
C PHE A 765 12.62 -4.96 -27.66
N PRO A 766 13.62 -5.64 -28.26
CA PRO A 766 15.04 -5.27 -28.15
C PRO A 766 15.38 -3.84 -28.60
N ASP A 767 14.60 -3.29 -29.54
CA ASP A 767 14.66 -1.89 -29.97
C ASP A 767 13.24 -1.27 -29.94
N PRO A 768 12.78 -0.83 -28.76
CA PRO A 768 11.42 -0.38 -28.58
C PRO A 768 11.16 0.99 -29.23
N GLU A 769 12.19 1.81 -29.47
CA GLU A 769 12.04 3.10 -30.16
C GLU A 769 11.85 2.91 -31.67
N ALA A 770 12.61 2.01 -32.30
CA ALA A 770 12.40 1.67 -33.71
C ALA A 770 11.03 1.01 -33.92
N ALA A 771 10.62 0.12 -33.02
CA ALA A 771 9.31 -0.51 -33.07
C ALA A 771 8.18 0.52 -32.87
N LEU A 772 8.32 1.44 -31.91
CA LEU A 772 7.36 2.53 -31.69
C LEU A 772 7.17 3.39 -32.95
N ALA A 773 8.25 3.68 -33.68
CA ALA A 773 8.19 4.45 -34.93
C ALA A 773 7.48 3.71 -36.06
N GLU A 774 7.52 2.37 -36.09
CA GLU A 774 6.92 1.55 -37.14
C GLU A 774 5.44 1.21 -36.88
N ILE A 775 5.06 0.94 -35.62
CA ILE A 775 3.73 0.40 -35.26
C ILE A 775 2.94 1.22 -34.24
N GLY A 776 3.51 2.27 -33.64
CA GLY A 776 2.86 3.13 -32.63
C GLY A 776 2.67 2.46 -31.26
N THR A 777 2.17 3.19 -30.25
CA THR A 777 2.01 2.64 -28.89
C THR A 777 0.93 1.56 -28.83
N ASP A 778 -0.19 1.76 -29.53
CA ASP A 778 -1.30 0.80 -29.58
C ASP A 778 -0.87 -0.51 -30.24
N GLY A 779 -0.10 -0.42 -31.34
CA GLY A 779 0.44 -1.59 -32.02
C GLY A 779 1.43 -2.37 -31.17
N LEU A 780 2.29 -1.69 -30.40
CA LEU A 780 3.23 -2.32 -29.47
C LEU A 780 2.53 -3.01 -28.30
N ARG A 781 1.56 -2.32 -27.68
CA ARG A 781 0.76 -2.88 -26.59
C ARG A 781 0.00 -4.11 -27.07
N HIS A 782 -0.67 -3.98 -28.21
CA HIS A 782 -1.41 -5.09 -28.81
C HIS A 782 -0.46 -6.25 -29.13
N ALA A 783 0.68 -6.01 -29.78
CA ALA A 783 1.66 -7.05 -30.08
C ALA A 783 2.14 -7.80 -28.83
N HIS A 784 2.39 -7.09 -27.73
CA HIS A 784 2.76 -7.67 -26.44
C HIS A 784 1.62 -8.49 -25.82
N GLU A 785 0.39 -7.98 -25.79
CA GLU A 785 -0.80 -8.70 -25.32
C GLU A 785 -1.02 -10.02 -26.07
N LEU A 786 -0.56 -10.07 -27.31
CA LEU A 786 -0.68 -11.21 -28.22
C LEU A 786 0.53 -12.15 -28.19
N GLY A 787 1.53 -11.85 -27.36
CA GLY A 787 2.77 -12.64 -27.23
C GLY A 787 3.61 -12.65 -28.52
N LEU A 788 3.46 -11.63 -29.36
CA LEU A 788 4.23 -11.47 -30.59
C LEU A 788 5.51 -10.69 -30.29
N ASP A 789 6.65 -11.23 -30.72
CA ASP A 789 7.92 -10.54 -30.64
C ASP A 789 8.15 -9.59 -31.84
N GLN A 790 9.20 -8.77 -31.76
CA GLN A 790 9.57 -7.81 -32.81
C GLN A 790 9.75 -8.48 -34.18
N GLN A 791 10.24 -9.73 -34.21
CA GLN A 791 10.50 -10.44 -35.47
C GLN A 791 9.19 -10.89 -36.14
N ALA A 792 8.25 -11.44 -35.38
CA ALA A 792 6.93 -11.82 -35.89
C ALA A 792 6.15 -10.60 -36.38
N MET A 793 6.19 -9.48 -35.65
CA MET A 793 5.55 -8.23 -36.04
C MET A 793 6.12 -7.67 -37.34
N SER A 794 7.45 -7.66 -37.50
CA SER A 794 8.09 -7.23 -38.74
C SER A 794 7.70 -8.12 -39.94
N VAL A 795 7.65 -9.44 -39.74
CA VAL A 795 7.26 -10.40 -40.79
C VAL A 795 5.80 -10.24 -41.22
N LEU A 796 4.88 -10.13 -40.25
CA LEU A 796 3.45 -9.93 -40.53
C LEU A 796 3.18 -8.54 -41.11
N GLY A 797 3.89 -7.50 -40.62
CA GLY A 797 3.87 -6.14 -41.16
C GLY A 797 4.36 -6.06 -42.60
N GLY A 798 5.46 -6.76 -42.92
CA GLY A 798 5.96 -6.87 -44.30
C GLY A 798 4.99 -7.61 -45.22
N TYR A 799 4.38 -8.70 -44.73
CA TYR A 799 3.38 -9.47 -45.46
C TYR A 799 2.09 -8.67 -45.71
N ALA A 800 1.59 -7.95 -44.70
CA ALA A 800 0.41 -7.09 -44.81
C ALA A 800 0.62 -5.97 -45.83
N ARG A 801 1.77 -5.27 -45.75
CA ARG A 801 2.17 -4.25 -46.74
C ARG A 801 2.26 -4.83 -48.15
N ALA A 802 2.88 -5.99 -48.31
CA ALA A 802 3.00 -6.64 -49.61
C ALA A 802 1.64 -7.11 -50.15
N LEU A 803 0.69 -7.48 -49.30
CA LEU A 803 -0.68 -7.76 -49.72
C LEU A 803 -1.55 -6.52 -49.96
N ALA A 804 -1.07 -5.33 -49.60
CA ALA A 804 -1.87 -4.11 -49.53
C ALA A 804 -3.11 -4.29 -48.62
N HIS A 805 -2.92 -4.92 -47.45
CA HIS A 805 -3.91 -5.00 -46.37
C HIS A 805 -3.43 -4.25 -45.12
N PRO A 806 -4.36 -3.74 -44.30
CA PRO A 806 -4.07 -3.25 -42.96
C PRO A 806 -3.43 -4.34 -42.07
N LEU A 807 -2.48 -3.96 -41.23
CA LEU A 807 -1.76 -4.90 -40.36
C LEU A 807 -2.69 -5.51 -39.30
N ASP A 808 -3.59 -4.72 -38.74
CA ASP A 808 -4.64 -5.13 -37.81
C ASP A 808 -5.52 -6.26 -38.38
N GLU A 809 -5.96 -6.19 -39.64
CA GLU A 809 -6.74 -7.26 -40.26
C GLU A 809 -5.96 -8.58 -40.38
N VAL A 810 -4.66 -8.50 -40.68
CA VAL A 810 -3.78 -9.67 -40.77
C VAL A 810 -3.50 -10.27 -39.38
N LEU A 811 -3.32 -9.41 -38.37
CA LEU A 811 -3.14 -9.84 -36.97
C LEU A 811 -4.40 -10.51 -36.41
N VAL A 812 -5.58 -9.93 -36.64
CA VAL A 812 -6.87 -10.53 -36.27
C VAL A 812 -7.03 -11.90 -36.93
N ALA A 813 -6.77 -11.99 -38.24
CA ALA A 813 -6.86 -13.26 -38.97
C ALA A 813 -5.84 -14.32 -38.48
N PHE A 814 -4.66 -13.90 -38.03
CA PHE A 814 -3.64 -14.78 -37.47
C PHE A 814 -4.03 -15.29 -36.07
N GLN A 815 -4.68 -14.45 -35.27
CA GLN A 815 -5.13 -14.77 -33.90
C GLN A 815 -6.43 -15.55 -33.82
N GLU A 816 -7.40 -15.26 -34.69
CA GLU A 816 -8.64 -16.06 -34.77
C GLU A 816 -8.35 -17.54 -35.03
N ARG A 817 -7.16 -17.84 -35.55
CA ARG A 817 -6.64 -19.20 -35.76
C ARG A 817 -5.78 -19.74 -34.62
N GLY A 818 -5.49 -18.93 -33.61
CA GLY A 818 -4.73 -19.30 -32.41
C GLY A 818 -3.25 -19.55 -32.66
N TYR A 819 -2.63 -18.83 -33.61
CA TYR A 819 -1.22 -19.02 -33.93
C TYR A 819 -0.28 -18.19 -33.02
N GLU A 820 0.88 -18.76 -32.69
CA GLU A 820 1.91 -18.15 -31.84
C GLU A 820 3.01 -17.45 -32.66
N SER A 821 3.84 -16.60 -32.03
CA SER A 821 4.93 -15.83 -32.67
C SER A 821 5.79 -16.66 -33.64
N GLY A 822 6.22 -17.86 -33.22
CA GLY A 822 7.06 -18.74 -34.04
C GLY A 822 6.42 -19.24 -35.34
N GLN A 823 5.10 -19.08 -35.50
CA GLN A 823 4.34 -19.49 -36.67
C GLN A 823 4.17 -18.36 -37.71
N ALA A 824 4.75 -17.17 -37.47
CA ALA A 824 4.77 -16.09 -38.44
C ALA A 824 5.79 -16.32 -39.59
N ALA A 825 6.81 -17.16 -39.38
CA ALA A 825 7.89 -17.37 -40.35
C ALA A 825 7.46 -17.72 -41.81
N PRO A 826 6.39 -18.51 -42.06
CA PRO A 826 5.91 -18.80 -43.42
C PRO A 826 5.49 -17.56 -44.24
N PHE A 827 5.07 -16.48 -43.57
CA PHE A 827 4.62 -15.24 -44.21
C PHE A 827 5.77 -14.40 -44.79
N ALA A 828 7.02 -14.67 -44.40
CA ALA A 828 8.19 -13.94 -44.86
C ALA A 828 8.57 -14.20 -46.33
N THR A 829 7.86 -15.10 -47.03
CA THR A 829 8.25 -15.56 -48.36
C THR A 829 7.45 -14.87 -49.47
N ALA A 830 8.12 -14.52 -50.58
CA ALA A 830 7.46 -13.99 -51.78
C ALA A 830 6.41 -14.95 -52.34
N ALA A 831 6.63 -16.26 -52.23
CA ALA A 831 5.68 -17.29 -52.62
C ALA A 831 4.39 -17.23 -51.80
N ALA A 832 4.47 -16.97 -50.49
CA ALA A 832 3.29 -16.77 -49.65
C ALA A 832 2.50 -15.53 -50.07
N VAL A 833 3.17 -14.41 -50.35
CA VAL A 833 2.51 -13.18 -50.82
C VAL A 833 1.81 -13.40 -52.17
N GLU A 834 2.50 -13.93 -53.17
CA GLU A 834 1.93 -14.14 -54.52
C GLU A 834 0.82 -15.18 -54.54
N TRP A 835 0.98 -16.26 -53.78
CA TRP A 835 -0.09 -17.24 -53.61
C TRP A 835 -1.31 -16.62 -52.94
N SER A 836 -1.10 -15.84 -51.88
CA SER A 836 -2.18 -15.15 -51.15
C SER A 836 -2.88 -14.10 -52.01
N ARG A 837 -2.17 -13.33 -52.84
CA ARG A 837 -2.76 -12.42 -53.84
C ARG A 837 -3.64 -13.20 -54.83
N MET A 838 -3.12 -14.28 -55.41
CA MET A 838 -3.88 -15.12 -56.33
C MET A 838 -5.15 -15.72 -55.68
N GLN A 839 -5.09 -16.15 -54.42
CA GLN A 839 -6.27 -16.67 -53.72
C GLN A 839 -7.27 -15.57 -53.38
N ARG A 840 -6.80 -14.37 -53.05
CA ARG A 840 -7.65 -13.20 -52.83
C ARG A 840 -8.37 -12.80 -54.12
N ASP A 841 -7.68 -12.78 -55.26
CA ASP A 841 -8.28 -12.49 -56.57
C ASP A 841 -9.32 -13.55 -56.97
N ARG A 842 -9.25 -14.74 -56.36
CA ARG A 842 -10.26 -15.81 -56.45
C ARG A 842 -11.36 -15.72 -55.36
N GLY A 843 -11.42 -14.61 -54.63
CA GLY A 843 -12.45 -14.32 -53.63
C GLY A 843 -12.30 -15.07 -52.30
N LYS A 844 -11.10 -15.55 -51.92
CA LYS A 844 -10.90 -16.23 -50.63
C LYS A 844 -10.75 -15.23 -49.47
N ALA A 845 -11.35 -15.55 -48.33
CA ALA A 845 -11.30 -14.73 -47.12
C ALA A 845 -9.91 -14.74 -46.46
N LEU A 846 -9.51 -13.62 -45.85
CA LEU A 846 -8.18 -13.42 -45.28
C LEU A 846 -7.81 -14.48 -44.21
N GLY A 847 -8.73 -14.78 -43.28
CA GLY A 847 -8.52 -15.85 -42.30
C GLY A 847 -8.29 -17.24 -42.90
N TRP A 848 -8.87 -17.54 -44.06
CA TRP A 848 -8.61 -18.78 -44.80
C TRP A 848 -7.23 -18.77 -45.46
N ILE A 849 -6.84 -17.64 -46.04
CA ILE A 849 -5.55 -17.44 -46.69
C ILE A 849 -4.42 -17.56 -45.65
N VAL A 850 -4.50 -16.79 -44.56
CA VAL A 850 -3.56 -16.80 -43.43
C VAL A 850 -3.42 -18.22 -42.87
N GLY A 851 -4.53 -18.92 -42.64
CA GLY A 851 -4.49 -20.31 -42.17
C GLY A 851 -3.76 -21.26 -43.12
N ASN A 852 -3.96 -21.14 -44.44
CA ASN A 852 -3.27 -22.03 -45.39
C ASN A 852 -1.78 -21.69 -45.56
N VAL A 853 -1.38 -20.43 -45.36
CA VAL A 853 0.05 -20.05 -45.34
C VAL A 853 0.78 -20.72 -44.17
N VAL A 854 0.14 -20.78 -42.99
CA VAL A 854 0.70 -21.44 -41.80
C VAL A 854 0.62 -22.97 -41.89
N GLU A 855 -0.53 -23.51 -42.28
CA GLU A 855 -0.79 -24.97 -42.25
C GLU A 855 -0.18 -25.71 -43.44
N ARG A 856 0.03 -25.03 -44.57
CA ARG A 856 0.47 -25.65 -45.83
C ARG A 856 1.65 -24.94 -46.52
N PRO A 857 2.70 -24.53 -45.79
CA PRO A 857 3.82 -23.77 -46.36
C PRO A 857 4.57 -24.57 -47.43
N ARG A 858 4.66 -25.90 -47.29
CA ARG A 858 5.27 -26.78 -48.30
C ARG A 858 4.49 -26.81 -49.60
N ARG A 859 3.16 -26.93 -49.56
CA ARG A 859 2.33 -26.91 -50.79
C ARG A 859 2.40 -25.57 -51.53
N ILE A 860 2.49 -24.46 -50.79
CA ILE A 860 2.67 -23.13 -51.40
C ILE A 860 4.06 -23.03 -52.03
N ARG A 861 5.08 -23.60 -51.39
CA ARG A 861 6.43 -23.73 -51.97
C ARG A 861 6.45 -24.61 -53.22
N ASP A 862 5.79 -25.78 -53.20
CA ASP A 862 5.73 -26.71 -54.33
C ASP A 862 4.95 -26.10 -55.51
N TRP A 863 3.84 -25.39 -55.23
CA TRP A 863 3.13 -24.57 -56.23
C TRP A 863 4.05 -23.53 -56.87
N ALA A 864 4.89 -22.89 -56.06
CA ALA A 864 5.88 -21.93 -56.51
C ALA A 864 7.10 -22.58 -57.19
N VAL A 865 7.13 -23.90 -57.42
CA VAL A 865 8.19 -24.62 -58.17
C VAL A 865 7.64 -25.31 -59.42
N ASP A 866 6.48 -25.97 -59.33
CA ASP A 866 5.91 -26.80 -60.40
C ASP A 866 4.77 -26.13 -61.19
N GLY A 867 4.43 -24.88 -60.87
CA GLY A 867 3.44 -24.10 -61.61
C GLY A 867 3.87 -23.81 -63.05
N THR A 868 2.93 -23.90 -64.00
CA THR A 868 3.19 -23.64 -65.42
C THR A 868 3.88 -22.29 -65.66
N GLY A 869 5.03 -22.31 -66.35
CA GLY A 869 5.82 -21.13 -66.70
C GLY A 869 6.84 -20.66 -65.65
N LEU A 870 7.01 -21.40 -64.55
CA LEU A 870 7.81 -20.94 -63.42
C LEU A 870 9.32 -21.26 -63.51
N ALA A 871 9.73 -22.37 -64.15
CA ALA A 871 11.16 -22.68 -64.38
C ALA A 871 11.91 -21.56 -65.16
N ARG A 872 11.23 -20.96 -66.14
CA ARG A 872 11.75 -19.81 -66.91
C ARG A 872 11.88 -18.55 -66.04
N ARG A 873 10.84 -18.22 -65.27
CA ARG A 873 10.81 -17.06 -64.36
C ARG A 873 11.81 -17.17 -63.22
N VAL A 874 12.06 -18.38 -62.68
CA VAL A 874 13.07 -18.63 -61.64
C VAL A 874 14.48 -18.46 -62.21
N THR A 875 14.73 -18.95 -63.43
CA THR A 875 16.04 -18.78 -64.08
C THR A 875 16.32 -17.30 -64.40
N GLU A 876 15.31 -16.57 -64.89
CA GLU A 876 15.37 -15.11 -65.13
C GLU A 876 15.53 -14.31 -63.82
N ALA A 877 14.86 -14.71 -62.73
CA ALA A 877 14.97 -14.05 -61.43
C ALA A 877 16.32 -14.30 -60.73
N VAL A 878 16.94 -15.46 -60.96
CA VAL A 878 18.23 -15.83 -60.34
C VAL A 878 19.41 -15.23 -61.10
N LEU A 879 19.40 -15.28 -62.45
CA LEU A 879 20.53 -14.87 -63.31
C LEU A 879 20.34 -13.52 -64.03
N GLY A 880 19.15 -12.93 -64.02
CA GLY A 880 18.83 -11.73 -64.80
C GLY A 880 18.59 -12.03 -66.29
N GLU A 881 17.79 -11.19 -66.96
CA GLU A 881 17.30 -11.43 -68.33
C GLU A 881 18.40 -11.61 -69.39
N ARG A 882 19.59 -11.04 -69.19
CA ARG A 882 20.69 -11.06 -70.17
C ARG A 882 21.61 -12.28 -70.11
N GLU A 883 21.68 -13.00 -68.99
CA GLU A 883 22.58 -14.16 -68.81
C GLU A 883 21.84 -15.51 -68.87
N ALA A 884 20.51 -15.48 -69.04
CA ALA A 884 19.64 -16.67 -69.06
C ALA A 884 19.81 -17.55 -70.32
N GLY A 885 20.55 -17.11 -71.34
CA GLY A 885 20.64 -17.74 -72.66
C GLY A 885 21.28 -19.12 -72.71
N ASP A 886 22.14 -19.48 -71.75
CA ASP A 886 22.94 -20.72 -71.81
C ASP A 886 22.73 -21.68 -70.61
N ALA A 887 21.83 -21.38 -69.68
CA ALA A 887 21.81 -22.05 -68.37
C ALA A 887 20.63 -23.02 -68.19
N ALA A 888 20.51 -24.02 -69.08
CA ALA A 888 19.46 -25.05 -69.01
C ALA A 888 19.54 -25.95 -67.74
N SER A 889 20.69 -25.98 -67.04
CA SER A 889 20.96 -26.86 -65.89
C SER A 889 20.75 -26.23 -64.51
N VAL A 890 20.42 -24.94 -64.43
CA VAL A 890 20.27 -24.22 -63.15
C VAL A 890 19.10 -24.72 -62.31
N PRO A 891 17.90 -24.98 -62.87
CA PRO A 891 16.81 -25.57 -62.10
C PRO A 891 17.17 -26.95 -61.53
N ASP A 892 17.91 -27.76 -62.27
CA ASP A 892 18.34 -29.10 -61.83
C ASP A 892 19.46 -29.05 -60.78
N THR A 893 20.35 -28.05 -60.87
CA THR A 893 21.41 -27.80 -59.86
C THR A 893 20.80 -27.30 -58.54
N LEU A 894 19.82 -26.38 -58.61
CA LEU A 894 19.09 -25.92 -57.42
C LEU A 894 18.19 -27.00 -56.83
N ARG A 895 17.66 -27.90 -57.66
CA ARG A 895 16.87 -29.07 -57.23
C ARG A 895 17.74 -30.11 -56.53
N SER A 896 18.95 -30.37 -57.03
CA SER A 896 19.89 -31.35 -56.45
C SER A 896 20.66 -30.81 -55.24
N ALA A 897 20.84 -29.49 -55.13
CA ALA A 897 21.55 -28.83 -54.04
C ALA A 897 20.78 -27.61 -53.49
N PRO A 898 19.63 -27.82 -52.82
CA PRO A 898 18.77 -26.73 -52.34
C PRO A 898 19.45 -25.83 -51.29
N ALA A 899 20.56 -26.28 -50.70
CA ALA A 899 21.39 -25.50 -49.77
C ALA A 899 22.07 -24.29 -50.43
N LEU A 900 22.09 -24.19 -51.77
CA LEU A 900 22.56 -23.03 -52.53
C LEU A 900 21.56 -21.88 -52.58
N LEU A 901 20.25 -22.15 -52.45
CA LEU A 901 19.22 -21.12 -52.56
C LEU A 901 19.39 -19.97 -51.56
N PRO A 902 19.69 -20.22 -50.27
CA PRO A 902 19.98 -19.14 -49.32
C PRO A 902 21.27 -18.37 -49.65
N LEU A 903 22.27 -19.05 -50.23
CA LEU A 903 23.55 -18.44 -50.60
C LEU A 903 23.40 -17.49 -51.78
N LEU A 904 22.64 -17.89 -52.80
CA LEU A 904 22.33 -17.06 -53.97
C LEU A 904 21.46 -15.85 -53.60
N ALA A 905 20.53 -16.02 -52.65
CA ALA A 905 19.69 -14.93 -52.15
C ALA A 905 20.51 -13.85 -51.41
N GLY A 906 21.63 -14.23 -50.77
CA GLY A 906 22.52 -13.29 -50.07
C GLY A 906 23.46 -12.48 -50.99
N LEU A 907 23.47 -12.75 -52.31
CA LEU A 907 24.35 -12.09 -53.26
C LEU A 907 23.60 -11.02 -54.08
N GLY A 908 24.16 -9.81 -54.09
CA GLY A 908 23.51 -8.62 -54.64
C GLY A 908 23.52 -8.51 -56.16
N THR A 909 24.43 -9.21 -56.86
CA THR A 909 24.59 -9.06 -58.32
C THR A 909 24.45 -10.40 -59.09
N PRO A 910 23.89 -10.38 -60.32
CA PRO A 910 23.84 -11.57 -61.18
C PRO A 910 25.19 -12.24 -61.40
N ARG A 911 26.24 -11.44 -61.62
CA ARG A 911 27.62 -11.91 -61.80
C ARG A 911 28.15 -12.68 -60.60
N GLN A 912 27.82 -12.27 -59.37
CA GLN A 912 28.19 -13.00 -58.15
C GLN A 912 27.42 -14.32 -58.03
N ARG A 913 26.15 -14.34 -58.44
CA ARG A 913 25.32 -15.56 -58.42
C ARG A 913 25.81 -16.58 -59.46
N ALA A 914 26.20 -16.12 -60.65
CA ALA A 914 26.85 -16.95 -61.65
C ALA A 914 28.22 -17.48 -61.17
N ALA A 915 29.05 -16.62 -60.56
CA ALA A 915 30.34 -17.01 -59.99
C ALA A 915 30.18 -18.03 -58.85
N LEU A 916 29.14 -17.92 -58.01
CA LEU A 916 28.85 -18.90 -56.97
C LEU A 916 28.45 -20.26 -57.54
N LEU A 917 27.62 -20.26 -58.58
CA LEU A 917 27.22 -21.51 -59.27
C LEU A 917 28.42 -22.19 -59.94
N ALA A 918 29.34 -21.41 -60.51
CA ALA A 918 30.59 -21.91 -61.06
C ALA A 918 31.52 -22.46 -59.95
N LEU A 919 31.69 -21.72 -58.86
CA LEU A 919 32.50 -22.15 -57.71
C LEU A 919 31.94 -23.41 -57.05
N TYR A 920 30.60 -23.55 -57.00
CA TYR A 920 29.94 -24.75 -56.50
C TYR A 920 30.14 -25.96 -57.41
N ALA A 921 30.18 -25.76 -58.73
CA ALA A 921 30.48 -26.83 -59.68
C ALA A 921 31.92 -27.35 -59.52
N GLU A 922 32.85 -26.48 -59.10
CA GLU A 922 34.25 -26.83 -58.88
C GLU A 922 34.52 -27.43 -57.49
N GLU A 923 33.94 -26.83 -56.42
CA GLU A 923 34.24 -27.17 -55.02
C GLU A 923 32.95 -27.34 -54.17
N PRO A 924 32.08 -28.32 -54.49
CA PRO A 924 30.71 -28.40 -53.97
C PRO A 924 30.64 -28.56 -52.45
N GLN A 925 31.56 -29.31 -51.84
CA GLN A 925 31.58 -29.48 -50.38
C GLN A 925 32.17 -28.27 -49.65
N ALA A 926 33.14 -27.57 -50.24
CA ALA A 926 33.77 -26.41 -49.62
C ALA A 926 32.84 -25.18 -49.64
N VAL A 927 32.06 -25.00 -50.71
CA VAL A 927 31.09 -23.89 -50.85
C VAL A 927 29.93 -24.02 -49.86
N LEU A 928 29.58 -25.25 -49.49
CA LEU A 928 28.53 -25.53 -48.51
C LEU A 928 29.03 -25.53 -47.06
N ASP A 929 30.33 -25.34 -46.83
CA ASP A 929 30.87 -25.27 -45.47
C ASP A 929 30.28 -24.05 -44.73
N PRO A 930 29.74 -24.22 -43.52
CA PRO A 930 29.14 -23.13 -42.74
C PRO A 930 30.07 -21.93 -42.50
N ARG A 931 31.40 -22.12 -42.53
CA ARG A 931 32.39 -21.05 -42.35
C ARG A 931 32.49 -20.14 -43.57
N ALA A 932 32.27 -20.67 -44.77
CA ALA A 932 32.33 -19.91 -46.02
C ALA A 932 31.17 -18.91 -46.17
N ARG A 933 30.01 -19.21 -45.57
CA ARG A 933 28.76 -18.45 -45.70
C ARG A 933 28.86 -16.95 -45.46
N ARG A 934 29.68 -16.53 -44.49
CA ARG A 934 29.78 -15.11 -44.07
C ARG A 934 30.71 -14.29 -44.96
N GLU A 935 31.69 -14.94 -45.58
CA GLU A 935 32.75 -14.30 -46.39
C GLU A 935 32.52 -14.49 -47.89
N LEU A 936 31.45 -15.23 -48.26
CA LEU A 936 31.11 -15.60 -49.63
C LEU A 936 31.14 -14.42 -50.63
N PRO A 937 30.57 -13.24 -50.34
CA PRO A 937 30.62 -12.11 -51.27
C PRO A 937 32.05 -11.63 -51.58
N ILE A 938 32.95 -11.73 -50.59
CA ILE A 938 34.35 -11.29 -50.68
C ILE A 938 35.19 -12.37 -51.38
N VAL A 939 34.94 -13.65 -51.07
CA VAL A 939 35.55 -14.80 -51.75
C VAL A 939 35.20 -14.80 -53.24
N LEU A 940 33.94 -14.53 -53.61
CA LEU A 940 33.48 -14.48 -55.00
C LEU A 940 34.00 -13.26 -55.77
N ALA A 941 34.46 -12.23 -55.07
CA ALA A 941 35.11 -11.06 -55.65
C ALA A 941 36.64 -11.21 -55.77
N ALA A 942 37.22 -12.28 -55.20
CA ALA A 942 38.64 -12.54 -55.29
C ALA A 942 39.06 -12.92 -56.72
N PRO A 943 40.31 -12.64 -57.13
CA PRO A 943 40.83 -13.05 -58.44
C PRO A 943 40.78 -14.57 -58.66
N ASP A 944 40.90 -15.34 -57.57
CA ASP A 944 40.74 -16.80 -57.52
C ASP A 944 39.85 -17.18 -56.32
N PRO A 945 38.53 -17.31 -56.53
CA PRO A 945 37.58 -17.65 -55.48
C PRO A 945 37.80 -19.03 -54.86
N ALA A 946 38.28 -20.00 -55.63
CA ALA A 946 38.55 -21.35 -55.15
C ALA A 946 39.76 -21.35 -54.19
N ALA A 947 40.84 -20.64 -54.53
CA ALA A 947 41.98 -20.49 -53.64
C ALA A 947 41.62 -19.74 -52.35
N ALA A 948 40.86 -18.65 -52.43
CA ALA A 948 40.43 -17.88 -51.27
C ALA A 948 39.55 -18.71 -50.31
N LEU A 949 38.65 -19.53 -50.86
CA LEU A 949 37.82 -20.44 -50.08
C LEU A 949 38.64 -21.52 -49.36
N ARG A 950 39.64 -22.12 -50.02
CA ARG A 950 40.52 -23.13 -49.40
C ARG A 950 41.35 -22.55 -48.26
N VAL A 951 41.83 -21.31 -48.38
CA VAL A 951 42.62 -20.64 -47.33
C VAL A 951 41.76 -20.36 -46.09
N LEU A 952 40.54 -19.83 -46.27
CA LEU A 952 39.60 -19.60 -45.18
C LEU A 952 39.29 -20.88 -44.39
N LEU A 953 39.08 -22.00 -45.10
CA LEU A 953 38.77 -23.28 -44.47
C LEU A 953 39.99 -23.90 -43.75
N ARG A 954 41.21 -23.62 -44.23
CA ARG A 954 42.45 -24.16 -43.66
C ARG A 954 42.96 -23.37 -42.45
N GLU A 955 42.94 -22.04 -42.53
CA GLU A 955 43.55 -21.15 -41.52
C GLU A 955 42.53 -20.51 -40.56
N GLY A 956 41.23 -20.56 -40.89
CA GLY A 956 40.16 -20.01 -40.05
C GLY A 956 40.14 -18.48 -39.98
N LEU A 957 40.93 -17.80 -40.82
CA LEU A 957 40.98 -16.35 -40.96
C LEU A 957 40.08 -15.92 -42.13
N GLY A 958 39.24 -14.90 -41.90
CA GLY A 958 38.47 -14.24 -42.95
C GLY A 958 39.38 -13.52 -43.96
N VAL A 959 38.85 -13.15 -45.13
CA VAL A 959 39.68 -12.64 -46.25
C VAL A 959 40.38 -11.32 -45.88
N ILE A 960 39.71 -10.45 -45.10
CA ILE A 960 40.27 -9.18 -44.61
C ILE A 960 41.34 -9.41 -43.54
N ALA A 961 41.11 -10.33 -42.60
CA ALA A 961 42.07 -10.68 -41.56
C ALA A 961 43.34 -11.32 -42.14
N GLN A 962 43.21 -12.08 -43.23
CA GLN A 962 44.34 -12.62 -43.98
C GLN A 962 45.17 -11.51 -44.65
N GLN A 963 44.52 -10.59 -45.36
CA GLN A 963 45.20 -9.44 -45.98
C GLN A 963 45.93 -8.58 -44.94
N PHE A 964 45.36 -8.44 -43.74
CA PHE A 964 45.98 -7.74 -42.62
C PHE A 964 47.17 -8.50 -42.03
N ALA A 965 47.03 -9.81 -41.80
CA ALA A 965 48.10 -10.67 -41.30
C ALA A 965 49.31 -10.74 -42.25
N ASP A 966 49.04 -10.69 -43.56
CA ASP A 966 50.07 -10.67 -44.59
C ASP A 966 50.73 -9.30 -44.71
N ARG A 967 49.97 -8.20 -44.59
CA ARG A 967 50.49 -6.81 -44.60
C ARG A 967 51.43 -6.54 -43.42
N LEU A 968 51.11 -7.03 -42.22
CA LEU A 968 51.91 -6.82 -41.00
C LEU A 968 52.91 -7.94 -40.70
N ARG A 969 53.02 -8.95 -41.57
CA ARG A 969 53.92 -10.11 -41.41
C ARG A 969 53.76 -10.80 -40.04
N LEU A 970 52.52 -10.97 -39.59
CA LEU A 970 52.21 -11.55 -38.28
C LEU A 970 52.71 -13.00 -38.15
N SER A 971 53.25 -13.36 -36.99
CA SER A 971 53.75 -14.69 -36.69
C SER A 971 52.62 -15.74 -36.61
N PRO A 972 52.92 -17.05 -36.71
CA PRO A 972 51.90 -18.10 -36.58
C PRO A 972 51.13 -18.09 -35.25
N GLU A 973 51.74 -17.59 -34.18
CA GLU A 973 51.08 -17.41 -32.88
C GLU A 973 50.19 -16.17 -32.86
N GLN A 974 50.61 -15.08 -33.49
CA GLN A 974 49.81 -13.87 -33.65
C GLN A 974 48.62 -14.09 -34.57
N ARG A 975 48.79 -14.86 -35.66
CA ARG A 975 47.71 -15.27 -36.58
C ARG A 975 46.65 -16.11 -35.86
N ARG A 976 47.04 -17.00 -34.95
CA ARG A 976 46.10 -17.79 -34.12
C ARG A 976 45.35 -16.93 -33.10
N SER A 977 46.03 -15.97 -32.46
CA SER A 977 45.38 -15.00 -31.58
C SER A 977 44.41 -14.08 -32.34
N LEU A 978 44.78 -13.66 -33.56
CA LEU A 978 43.93 -12.85 -34.45
C LEU A 978 42.64 -13.59 -34.83
N ALA A 979 42.73 -14.90 -35.12
CA ALA A 979 41.55 -15.73 -35.39
C ALA A 979 40.57 -15.80 -34.20
N GLY A 980 41.07 -15.69 -32.96
CA GLY A 980 40.27 -15.63 -31.74
C GLY A 980 39.63 -14.27 -31.45
N LEU A 981 40.02 -13.21 -32.17
CA LEU A 981 39.57 -11.82 -31.99
C LEU A 981 38.56 -11.36 -33.06
N ALA A 982 38.02 -12.29 -33.85
CA ALA A 982 37.37 -12.03 -35.14
C ALA A 982 36.17 -11.05 -35.20
N PRO A 983 35.45 -10.67 -34.12
CA PRO A 983 34.52 -9.53 -34.20
C PRO A 983 35.15 -8.17 -33.78
N LEU A 984 36.33 -8.16 -33.15
CA LEU A 984 36.96 -6.95 -32.56
C LEU A 984 38.05 -6.36 -33.46
N THR A 985 38.51 -7.09 -34.47
CA THR A 985 39.56 -6.68 -35.43
C THR A 985 39.17 -5.51 -36.32
N GLU A 986 37.87 -5.28 -36.55
CA GLU A 986 37.37 -4.16 -37.37
C GLU A 986 37.13 -2.88 -36.55
N VAL A 987 37.09 -3.02 -35.22
CA VAL A 987 36.69 -1.94 -34.29
C VAL A 987 37.90 -1.26 -33.65
N LEU A 988 39.01 -1.99 -33.50
CA LEU A 988 40.24 -1.46 -32.90
C LEU A 988 41.12 -0.79 -33.97
N ALA A 989 41.70 0.36 -33.62
CA ALA A 989 42.72 0.99 -34.43
C ALA A 989 43.94 0.05 -34.59
N PRO A 990 44.66 0.05 -35.73
CA PRO A 990 45.79 -0.84 -35.97
C PRO A 990 46.85 -0.89 -34.85
N PRO A 991 47.23 0.23 -34.21
CA PRO A 991 48.18 0.21 -33.08
C PRO A 991 47.62 -0.49 -31.83
N SER A 992 46.35 -0.27 -31.50
CA SER A 992 45.67 -0.92 -30.37
C SER A 992 45.51 -2.42 -30.60
N LEU A 993 45.23 -2.83 -31.84
CA LEU A 993 45.15 -4.25 -32.19
C LEU A 993 46.53 -4.93 -32.07
N GLU A 994 47.61 -4.26 -32.47
CA GLU A 994 48.98 -4.75 -32.30
C GLU A 994 49.37 -4.90 -30.81
N ALA A 995 49.02 -3.92 -29.98
CA ALA A 995 49.22 -3.98 -28.53
C ALA A 995 48.43 -5.14 -27.89
N VAL A 996 47.17 -5.33 -28.28
CA VAL A 996 46.32 -6.45 -27.83
C VAL A 996 46.88 -7.81 -28.25
N LEU A 997 47.36 -7.93 -29.49
CA LEU A 997 48.01 -9.15 -29.97
C LEU A 997 49.30 -9.43 -29.19
N THR A 998 50.05 -8.40 -28.81
CA THR A 998 51.25 -8.51 -27.97
C THR A 998 50.90 -8.99 -26.56
N VAL A 999 49.85 -8.45 -25.95
CA VAL A 999 49.28 -8.96 -24.68
C VAL A 999 48.85 -10.41 -24.83
N GLY A 1000 48.22 -10.77 -25.95
CA GLY A 1000 47.77 -12.13 -26.25
C GLY A 1000 48.88 -13.14 -26.42
N VAL A 1001 50.00 -12.76 -27.04
CA VAL A 1001 51.21 -13.60 -27.12
C VAL A 1001 51.80 -13.81 -25.73
N ARG A 1002 51.83 -12.77 -24.89
CA ARG A 1002 52.48 -12.83 -23.58
C ARG A 1002 51.65 -13.52 -22.50
N PHE A 1003 50.34 -13.33 -22.48
CA PHE A 1003 49.44 -13.80 -21.41
C PHE A 1003 48.34 -14.75 -21.90
N GLY A 1004 48.28 -15.02 -23.20
CA GLY A 1004 47.36 -15.96 -23.82
C GLY A 1004 46.12 -15.32 -24.46
N PRO A 1005 45.44 -16.06 -25.34
CA PRO A 1005 44.35 -15.53 -26.18
C PRO A 1005 43.12 -15.08 -25.38
N ARG A 1006 42.82 -15.71 -24.23
CA ARG A 1006 41.71 -15.29 -23.37
C ARG A 1006 41.94 -13.90 -22.78
N VAL A 1007 43.17 -13.60 -22.39
CA VAL A 1007 43.56 -12.28 -21.88
C VAL A 1007 43.52 -11.25 -23.00
N ALA A 1008 43.91 -11.63 -24.23
CA ALA A 1008 43.80 -10.78 -25.42
C ALA A 1008 42.35 -10.32 -25.67
N VAL A 1009 41.37 -11.22 -25.54
CA VAL A 1009 39.95 -10.89 -25.72
C VAL A 1009 39.48 -9.90 -24.66
N SER A 1010 39.79 -10.15 -23.39
CA SER A 1010 39.42 -9.21 -22.30
C SER A 1010 40.14 -7.87 -22.43
N ALA A 1011 41.41 -7.86 -22.83
CA ALA A 1011 42.17 -6.65 -23.10
C ALA A 1011 41.60 -5.87 -24.28
N ALA A 1012 41.18 -6.55 -25.36
CA ALA A 1012 40.55 -5.93 -26.53
C ALA A 1012 39.26 -5.19 -26.17
N VAL A 1013 38.42 -5.78 -25.30
CA VAL A 1013 37.16 -5.17 -24.85
C VAL A 1013 37.42 -3.93 -23.99
N VAL A 1014 38.45 -3.95 -23.13
CA VAL A 1014 38.81 -2.79 -22.31
C VAL A 1014 39.51 -1.71 -23.15
N GLU A 1015 40.42 -2.10 -24.05
CA GLU A 1015 41.14 -1.23 -25.00
C GLU A 1015 40.17 -0.46 -25.91
N GLN A 1016 39.07 -1.09 -26.33
CA GLN A 1016 38.02 -0.43 -27.10
C GLN A 1016 37.39 0.76 -26.34
N ARG A 1017 37.22 0.62 -25.02
CA ARG A 1017 36.65 1.68 -24.17
C ARG A 1017 37.71 2.68 -23.72
N LEU A 1018 38.94 2.22 -23.51
CA LEU A 1018 40.06 2.96 -22.95
C LEU A 1018 41.34 2.68 -23.75
N PRO A 1019 41.60 3.44 -24.83
CA PRO A 1019 42.80 3.26 -25.64
C PRO A 1019 44.09 3.42 -24.82
N GLY A 1020 45.07 2.54 -25.04
CA GLY A 1020 46.36 2.50 -24.32
C GLY A 1020 46.41 1.57 -23.09
N VAL A 1021 45.30 0.88 -22.79
CA VAL A 1021 45.25 -0.13 -21.73
C VAL A 1021 46.06 -1.37 -22.08
N ALA A 1022 46.04 -1.83 -23.34
CA ALA A 1022 46.79 -3.00 -23.78
C ALA A 1022 48.29 -2.83 -23.56
N ASP A 1023 48.86 -1.67 -23.92
CA ASP A 1023 50.25 -1.35 -23.65
C ASP A 1023 50.53 -1.32 -22.14
N SER A 1024 49.64 -0.73 -21.36
CA SER A 1024 49.76 -0.67 -19.90
C SER A 1024 49.72 -2.06 -19.25
N LEU A 1025 48.91 -2.99 -19.78
CA LEU A 1025 48.83 -4.39 -19.34
C LEU A 1025 50.09 -5.18 -19.65
N THR A 1026 50.85 -4.83 -20.70
CA THR A 1026 52.17 -5.45 -20.92
C THR A 1026 53.16 -5.13 -19.80
N VAL A 1027 52.96 -4.02 -19.10
CA VAL A 1027 53.82 -3.58 -17.98
C VAL A 1027 53.29 -4.07 -16.65
N TRP A 1028 51.99 -3.91 -16.37
CA TRP A 1028 51.40 -4.18 -15.05
C TRP A 1028 50.77 -5.57 -14.90
N GLY A 1029 50.55 -6.28 -16.01
CA GLY A 1029 50.03 -7.64 -16.04
C GLY A 1029 48.49 -7.74 -15.99
N PRO A 1030 47.95 -8.94 -16.24
CA PRO A 1030 46.52 -9.16 -16.51
C PRO A 1030 45.60 -9.02 -15.29
N ARG A 1031 46.13 -9.00 -14.06
CA ARG A 1031 45.34 -8.87 -12.82
C ARG A 1031 44.63 -7.52 -12.70
N TRP A 1032 45.06 -6.52 -13.48
CA TRP A 1032 44.43 -5.21 -13.55
C TRP A 1032 43.17 -5.17 -14.43
N LEU A 1033 42.94 -6.18 -15.28
CA LEU A 1033 41.79 -6.20 -16.20
C LEU A 1033 40.42 -6.04 -15.51
N PRO A 1034 40.12 -6.73 -14.40
CA PRO A 1034 38.83 -6.55 -13.71
C PRO A 1034 38.66 -5.14 -13.13
N LEU A 1035 39.74 -4.54 -12.66
CA LEU A 1035 39.75 -3.19 -12.07
C LEU A 1035 39.61 -2.10 -13.12
N LEU A 1036 40.33 -2.22 -14.23
CA LEU A 1036 40.27 -1.27 -15.36
C LEU A 1036 38.95 -1.36 -16.12
N ALA A 1037 38.25 -2.50 -16.05
CA ALA A 1037 36.91 -2.67 -16.61
C ALA A 1037 35.78 -2.03 -15.77
N GLY A 1038 36.05 -1.68 -14.51
CA GLY A 1038 35.08 -1.03 -13.61
C GLY A 1038 34.95 0.48 -13.83
N ALA A 1039 33.95 1.11 -13.21
CA ALA A 1039 33.60 2.53 -13.41
C ALA A 1039 34.75 3.52 -13.09
N ALA A 1040 35.61 3.18 -12.12
CA ALA A 1040 36.77 4.00 -11.76
C ALA A 1040 38.00 3.78 -12.67
N GLY A 1041 37.95 2.82 -13.59
CA GLY A 1041 39.11 2.34 -14.37
C GLY A 1041 39.82 3.41 -15.19
N GLN A 1042 39.09 4.32 -15.84
CA GLN A 1042 39.68 5.41 -16.63
C GLN A 1042 40.47 6.39 -15.76
N ARG A 1043 39.96 6.69 -14.56
CA ARG A 1043 40.57 7.63 -13.62
C ARG A 1043 41.79 7.01 -12.95
N VAL A 1044 41.70 5.75 -12.55
CA VAL A 1044 42.83 4.97 -12.00
C VAL A 1044 43.96 4.85 -13.03
N LEU A 1045 43.63 4.54 -14.30
CA LEU A 1045 44.61 4.47 -15.38
C LEU A 1045 45.34 5.80 -15.57
N ARG A 1046 44.60 6.92 -15.62
CA ARG A 1046 45.18 8.26 -15.78
C ARG A 1046 46.12 8.60 -14.62
N LEU A 1047 45.69 8.38 -13.37
CA LEU A 1047 46.49 8.66 -12.19
C LEU A 1047 47.77 7.80 -12.13
N LEU A 1048 47.69 6.53 -12.51
CA LEU A 1048 48.87 5.66 -12.57
C LEU A 1048 49.88 6.10 -13.65
N VAL A 1049 49.40 6.61 -14.78
CA VAL A 1049 50.25 7.18 -15.84
C VAL A 1049 50.90 8.47 -15.35
N GLU A 1050 50.12 9.40 -14.78
CA GLU A 1050 50.61 10.67 -14.23
C GLU A 1050 51.68 10.43 -13.14
N GLN A 1051 51.45 9.49 -12.22
CA GLN A 1051 52.43 9.16 -11.17
C GLN A 1051 53.70 8.49 -11.72
N ARG A 1052 53.59 7.73 -12.81
CA ARG A 1052 54.76 7.15 -13.48
C ARG A 1052 55.60 8.22 -14.15
N GLU A 1053 54.97 9.22 -14.75
CA GLU A 1053 55.66 10.38 -15.33
C GLU A 1053 56.30 11.25 -14.24
N GLN A 1054 55.61 11.47 -13.12
CA GLN A 1054 56.07 12.34 -12.03
C GLN A 1054 57.17 11.71 -11.15
N HIS A 1055 57.10 10.41 -10.86
CA HIS A 1055 57.99 9.73 -9.91
C HIS A 1055 58.88 8.66 -10.53
N GLY A 1056 58.86 8.49 -11.86
CA GLY A 1056 59.74 7.58 -12.58
C GLY A 1056 59.67 6.14 -12.07
N GLY A 1057 60.84 5.53 -11.81
CA GLY A 1057 60.96 4.14 -11.34
C GLY A 1057 60.37 3.87 -9.95
N GLN A 1058 60.10 4.90 -9.13
CA GLN A 1058 59.50 4.73 -7.80
C GLN A 1058 57.99 4.40 -7.88
N SER A 1059 57.33 4.75 -8.99
CA SER A 1059 55.91 4.42 -9.24
C SER A 1059 55.65 2.90 -9.31
N GLY A 1060 56.68 2.09 -9.57
CA GLY A 1060 56.59 0.63 -9.60
C GLY A 1060 56.15 -0.02 -8.28
N ARG A 1061 56.20 0.73 -7.16
CA ARG A 1061 55.70 0.31 -5.84
C ARG A 1061 54.19 0.54 -5.65
N LEU A 1062 53.62 1.52 -6.35
CA LEU A 1062 52.19 1.88 -6.22
C LEU A 1062 51.28 0.79 -6.78
N SER A 1063 51.67 0.15 -7.88
CA SER A 1063 50.84 -0.89 -8.49
C SER A 1063 50.68 -2.15 -7.60
N PRO A 1064 51.75 -2.73 -7.02
CA PRO A 1064 51.61 -3.80 -6.03
C PRO A 1064 50.85 -3.37 -4.77
N TRP A 1065 51.06 -2.12 -4.31
CA TRP A 1065 50.40 -1.60 -3.12
C TRP A 1065 48.88 -1.47 -3.32
N LEU A 1066 48.43 -0.87 -4.43
CA LEU A 1066 47.02 -0.72 -4.75
C LEU A 1066 46.32 -2.06 -4.94
N LEU A 1067 46.97 -3.02 -5.60
CA LEU A 1067 46.44 -4.38 -5.73
C LEU A 1067 46.29 -5.07 -4.37
N ALA A 1068 47.20 -4.81 -3.43
CA ALA A 1068 47.14 -5.37 -2.08
C ALA A 1068 46.15 -4.63 -1.16
N ALA A 1069 45.95 -3.32 -1.35
CA ALA A 1069 45.01 -2.50 -0.59
C ALA A 1069 43.55 -2.72 -1.03
N GLY A 1070 43.33 -3.25 -2.24
CA GLY A 1070 42.00 -3.62 -2.73
C GLY A 1070 41.04 -2.43 -2.79
N GLU A 1071 39.80 -2.64 -2.34
CA GLU A 1071 38.74 -1.62 -2.39
C GLU A 1071 39.06 -0.39 -1.54
N ASP A 1072 39.70 -0.55 -0.38
CA ASP A 1072 40.07 0.57 0.50
C ASP A 1072 41.11 1.48 -0.18
N GLY A 1073 42.04 0.89 -0.94
CA GLY A 1073 43.01 1.63 -1.76
C GLY A 1073 42.36 2.36 -2.93
N LEU A 1074 41.37 1.74 -3.59
CA LEU A 1074 40.64 2.37 -4.69
C LEU A 1074 39.78 3.53 -4.19
N ALA A 1075 39.07 3.37 -3.07
CA ALA A 1075 38.28 4.41 -2.44
C ALA A 1075 39.15 5.60 -1.99
N LEU A 1076 40.35 5.31 -1.48
CA LEU A 1076 41.34 6.32 -1.12
C LEU A 1076 41.77 7.15 -2.35
N VAL A 1077 42.13 6.49 -3.45
CA VAL A 1077 42.55 7.15 -4.71
C VAL A 1077 41.40 7.89 -5.37
N GLU A 1078 40.19 7.36 -5.31
CA GLU A 1078 39.00 8.01 -5.86
C GLU A 1078 38.69 9.33 -5.16
N ARG A 1079 38.82 9.34 -3.83
CA ARG A 1079 38.51 10.48 -2.98
C ARG A 1079 39.59 11.56 -3.00
N PHE A 1080 40.87 11.19 -3.02
CA PHE A 1080 41.98 12.14 -2.84
C PHE A 1080 42.97 12.20 -4.02
N GLY A 1081 42.79 11.41 -5.07
CA GLY A 1081 43.56 11.52 -6.30
C GLY A 1081 45.07 11.30 -6.13
N SER A 1082 45.88 12.17 -6.75
CA SER A 1082 47.35 12.12 -6.71
C SER A 1082 47.91 12.27 -5.30
N ASP A 1083 47.23 13.00 -4.41
CA ASP A 1083 47.71 13.29 -3.06
C ASP A 1083 47.77 12.02 -2.20
N ALA A 1084 46.84 11.08 -2.43
CA ALA A 1084 46.89 9.76 -1.80
C ALA A 1084 48.10 8.95 -2.23
N LEU A 1085 48.38 8.90 -3.54
CA LEU A 1085 49.52 8.14 -4.08
C LEU A 1085 50.85 8.78 -3.69
N GLY A 1086 50.92 10.12 -3.66
CA GLY A 1086 52.06 10.86 -3.14
C GLY A 1086 52.28 10.59 -1.65
N LEU A 1087 51.22 10.49 -0.86
CA LEU A 1087 51.33 10.15 0.57
C LEU A 1087 51.85 8.73 0.79
N VAL A 1088 51.38 7.74 0.02
CA VAL A 1088 51.89 6.36 0.07
C VAL A 1088 53.39 6.32 -0.20
N LEU A 1089 53.87 7.05 -1.22
CA LEU A 1089 55.30 7.13 -1.52
C LEU A 1089 56.10 7.86 -0.43
N ALA A 1090 55.51 8.88 0.20
CA ALA A 1090 56.17 9.67 1.24
C ALA A 1090 56.27 8.94 2.59
N THR A 1091 55.40 7.97 2.86
CA THR A 1091 55.35 7.22 4.13
C THR A 1091 55.82 5.78 4.04
N ASP A 1092 55.90 5.19 2.83
CA ASP A 1092 56.10 3.75 2.61
C ASP A 1092 55.09 2.90 3.41
N ALA A 1093 53.87 3.41 3.57
CA ALA A 1093 52.83 2.81 4.41
C ALA A 1093 52.41 1.41 3.88
N PRO A 1094 52.12 0.44 4.76
CA PRO A 1094 51.62 -0.87 4.33
C PRO A 1094 50.20 -0.77 3.73
N PRO A 1095 49.78 -1.71 2.86
CA PRO A 1095 48.45 -1.68 2.23
C PRO A 1095 47.27 -1.65 3.20
N ALA A 1096 47.43 -2.23 4.39
CA ALA A 1096 46.41 -2.23 5.45
C ALA A 1096 46.11 -0.82 5.99
N ASP A 1097 47.02 0.14 5.80
CA ASP A 1097 46.87 1.52 6.28
C ASP A 1097 46.04 2.38 5.32
N ALA A 1098 45.49 1.84 4.22
CA ALA A 1098 44.77 2.63 3.22
C ALA A 1098 43.64 3.50 3.82
N ARG A 1099 42.88 2.98 4.79
CA ARG A 1099 41.86 3.76 5.53
C ARG A 1099 42.49 4.85 6.40
N LEU A 1100 43.55 4.52 7.11
CA LEU A 1100 44.30 5.47 7.95
C LEU A 1100 44.81 6.64 7.10
N LEU A 1101 45.45 6.38 5.95
CA LEU A 1101 45.93 7.41 5.04
C LEU A 1101 44.81 8.35 4.58
N GLY A 1102 43.61 7.82 4.34
CA GLY A 1102 42.43 8.62 3.99
C GLY A 1102 41.97 9.53 5.11
N GLU A 1103 42.04 9.07 6.37
CA GLU A 1103 41.76 9.90 7.53
C GLU A 1103 42.82 11.00 7.72
N LEU A 1104 44.10 10.70 7.44
CA LEU A 1104 45.18 11.68 7.54
C LEU A 1104 45.06 12.81 6.52
N LEU A 1105 44.63 12.50 5.29
CA LEU A 1105 44.42 13.49 4.23
C LEU A 1105 43.25 14.46 4.53
N MET A 1106 42.37 14.11 5.49
CA MET A 1106 41.30 14.99 5.97
C MET A 1106 41.75 15.92 7.10
N LEU A 1107 42.97 15.73 7.65
CA LEU A 1107 43.46 16.50 8.79
C LEU A 1107 44.44 17.60 8.34
N PRO A 1108 44.39 18.79 8.97
CA PRO A 1108 45.30 19.88 8.61
C PRO A 1108 46.72 19.60 9.12
N GLY A 1109 47.71 19.59 8.23
CA GLY A 1109 49.13 19.47 8.60
C GLY A 1109 49.93 18.49 7.72
N PRO A 1110 51.22 18.30 7.98
CA PRO A 1110 52.07 17.38 7.22
C PRO A 1110 51.70 15.91 7.51
N ALA A 1111 50.81 15.34 6.68
CA ALA A 1111 50.32 13.97 6.78
C ALA A 1111 51.42 12.89 6.92
N PRO A 1112 52.61 12.99 6.27
CA PRO A 1112 53.67 12.00 6.48
C PRO A 1112 54.23 11.98 7.91
N VAL A 1113 54.33 13.14 8.56
CA VAL A 1113 54.82 13.26 9.95
C VAL A 1113 53.76 12.72 10.91
N LEU A 1114 52.47 13.00 10.62
CA LEU A 1114 51.36 12.49 11.41
C LEU A 1114 51.22 10.96 11.30
N HIS A 1115 51.45 10.38 10.12
CA HIS A 1115 51.47 8.92 9.92
C HIS A 1115 52.55 8.26 10.77
N ARG A 1116 53.79 8.79 10.79
CA ARG A 1116 54.87 8.30 11.66
C ARG A 1116 54.55 8.41 13.14
N LEU A 1117 53.93 9.51 13.55
CA LEU A 1117 53.48 9.72 14.91
C LEU A 1117 52.44 8.67 15.36
N ILE A 1118 51.52 8.31 14.47
CA ILE A 1118 50.45 7.34 14.77
C ILE A 1118 50.97 5.91 14.76
N THR A 1119 51.68 5.52 13.69
CA THR A 1119 52.13 4.14 13.51
C THR A 1119 53.40 3.83 14.30
N GLY A 1120 54.31 4.79 14.44
CA GLY A 1120 55.59 4.64 15.15
C GLY A 1120 55.51 4.87 16.66
N TYR A 1121 54.64 5.78 17.13
CA TYR A 1121 54.52 6.11 18.55
C TYR A 1121 53.15 5.75 19.16
N GLY A 1122 52.26 5.11 18.40
CA GLY A 1122 50.99 4.58 18.91
C GLY A 1122 50.01 5.65 19.37
N LEU A 1123 49.99 6.82 18.74
CA LEU A 1123 49.09 7.91 19.11
C LEU A 1123 47.61 7.48 18.96
N PRO A 1124 46.78 7.60 20.01
CA PRO A 1124 45.40 7.14 19.96
C PRO A 1124 44.53 8.06 19.07
N PRO A 1125 43.51 7.52 18.38
CA PRO A 1125 42.66 8.27 17.43
C PRO A 1125 42.10 9.59 17.94
N ALA A 1126 41.71 9.64 19.22
CA ALA A 1126 41.17 10.85 19.85
C ALA A 1126 42.15 12.05 19.88
N THR A 1127 43.45 11.81 19.63
CA THR A 1127 44.50 12.84 19.68
C THR A 1127 44.92 13.35 18.30
N TRP A 1128 44.47 12.71 17.21
CA TRP A 1128 45.00 12.96 15.86
C TRP A 1128 44.69 14.36 15.35
N SER A 1129 43.46 14.85 15.52
CA SER A 1129 43.06 16.21 15.09
C SER A 1129 43.88 17.30 15.78
N ARG A 1130 44.18 17.09 17.08
CA ARG A 1130 45.01 18.01 17.87
C ARG A 1130 46.48 17.93 17.48
N ALA A 1131 47.01 16.73 17.25
CA ALA A 1131 48.37 16.53 16.77
C ALA A 1131 48.58 17.21 15.40
N ALA A 1132 47.64 17.01 14.48
CA ALA A 1132 47.61 17.63 13.16
C ALA A 1132 47.62 19.16 13.27
N ALA A 1133 46.73 19.74 14.08
CA ALA A 1133 46.68 21.18 14.29
C ALA A 1133 47.97 21.79 14.90
N LEU A 1134 48.70 21.04 15.73
CA LEU A 1134 49.99 21.48 16.28
C LEU A 1134 51.10 21.41 15.21
N LEU A 1135 51.15 20.33 14.42
CA LEU A 1135 52.09 20.20 13.31
C LEU A 1135 51.84 21.27 12.22
N ALA A 1136 50.58 21.57 11.91
CA ALA A 1136 50.20 22.63 10.97
C ALA A 1136 50.68 24.03 11.41
N ARG A 1137 50.89 24.24 12.71
CA ARG A 1137 51.46 25.48 13.28
C ARG A 1137 52.99 25.49 13.32
N GLY A 1138 53.64 24.47 12.73
CA GLY A 1138 55.08 24.35 12.67
C GLY A 1138 55.73 23.82 13.95
N GLU A 1139 54.96 23.20 14.85
CA GLU A 1139 55.58 22.57 16.03
C GLU A 1139 56.36 21.30 15.66
N PRO A 1140 57.57 21.10 16.20
CA PRO A 1140 58.35 19.90 15.92
C PRO A 1140 57.72 18.67 16.58
N GLU A 1141 57.91 17.51 15.95
CA GLU A 1141 57.33 16.21 16.31
C GLU A 1141 57.45 15.88 17.82
N GLU A 1142 58.65 16.10 18.38
CA GLU A 1142 58.99 15.87 19.79
C GLU A 1142 58.12 16.71 20.75
N ARG A 1143 57.84 17.98 20.40
CA ARG A 1143 56.98 18.87 21.21
C ARG A 1143 55.52 18.48 21.14
N VAL A 1144 55.06 17.98 19.99
CA VAL A 1144 53.69 17.49 19.81
C VAL A 1144 53.45 16.29 20.72
N LEU A 1145 54.37 15.31 20.72
CA LEU A 1145 54.32 14.15 21.62
C LEU A 1145 54.34 14.56 23.10
N LEU A 1146 55.26 15.44 23.49
CA LEU A 1146 55.36 15.92 24.88
C LEU A 1146 54.08 16.64 25.36
N ARG A 1147 53.43 17.41 24.48
CA ARG A 1147 52.18 18.11 24.82
C ARG A 1147 50.97 17.19 24.91
N LEU A 1148 50.95 16.13 24.12
CA LEU A 1148 49.86 15.14 24.14
C LEU A 1148 50.01 14.21 25.34
N TRP A 1149 51.24 13.83 25.72
CA TRP A 1149 51.50 13.01 26.91
C TRP A 1149 51.53 13.79 28.23
N GLY A 1150 51.80 15.10 28.22
CA GLY A 1150 51.91 15.92 29.43
C GLY A 1150 50.60 16.24 30.18
N ARG A 1151 49.42 15.83 29.68
CA ARG A 1151 48.11 16.14 30.31
C ARG A 1151 47.32 14.94 30.84
N GLY A 1152 47.86 13.73 30.77
CA GLY A 1152 47.29 12.54 31.40
C GLY A 1152 48.40 11.59 31.79
N GLY A 1153 48.64 11.43 33.09
CA GLY A 1153 49.63 10.48 33.59
C GLY A 1153 49.29 9.05 33.17
N GLY A 1154 50.13 8.48 32.31
CA GLY A 1154 50.11 7.09 31.88
C GLY A 1154 51.34 6.83 31.02
N ALA A 1155 52.30 6.09 31.56
CA ALA A 1155 53.60 5.80 30.98
C ALA A 1155 53.54 5.08 29.61
N PRO A 1156 54.60 5.18 28.78
CA PRO A 1156 54.70 4.43 27.53
C PRO A 1156 54.83 2.92 27.83
N VAL A 1157 54.00 2.10 27.18
CA VAL A 1157 54.22 0.65 27.14
C VAL A 1157 55.36 0.40 26.16
N THR A 1158 56.49 -0.01 26.72
CA THR A 1158 57.68 -0.50 26.00
C THR A 1158 57.32 -1.60 25.01
N ALA A 1159 57.72 -1.43 23.76
CA ALA A 1159 57.80 -2.49 22.78
C ALA A 1159 58.77 -3.58 23.27
N ALA A 1160 58.27 -4.80 23.43
CA ALA A 1160 59.10 -5.99 23.44
C ALA A 1160 59.16 -6.54 22.02
N THR A 1161 60.39 -6.58 21.50
CA THR A 1161 60.83 -7.24 20.27
C THR A 1161 60.31 -8.66 20.11
N GLY A 1162 59.80 -8.96 18.92
CA GLY A 1162 59.43 -10.30 18.42
C GLY A 1162 58.93 -10.21 16.99
#